data_AF-A0A413BHY5-F1
#
_entry.id   AF-A0A413BHY5-F1
#
_cell.length_a   1.000
_cell.length_b   1.000
_cell.length_c   1.000
_cell.angle_alpha   90.00
_cell.angle_beta   90.00
_cell.angle_gamma   90.00
#
_symmetry.space_group_name_H-M   'P 1'
#
loop_
_entity.id
_entity.type
_entity.pdbx_description
1 polymer ?
#
loop_
_entity_poly.entity_id
_entity_poly.type
_entity_poly.pdbx_seq_one_letter_code
_entity_poly.pdbx_strand_id
1 'polypeptide(L)'
;MNNVFGLDIGTRNVVGTVGYQTDDKEFVVTAQYVREHETRAMLDGQIHDIGRVAKTIKEVKDELEKQTGQPLEEVCIAAAGRVLKTVTTHVEYEYAQESVVTGEDVHTLDLLGIEKAQEALKEVNDTSYKFYCVGYSTVKFFLNDEVFISLEGHKANKIGEDIIVTFLPEDVVDGLYAAVGQAGLSVANMTLEPIAAINVAIPENYRMLNIALVDVGAGTSDISITRDGSIIAYGMIPHAGDELTEVIVQHFLVDFNMAESIKLQSTTSDTVTYKDIMSIEHTIPAKDVWDVAAPVVDNIAQEVSTKIRELNGDKTVSACFVVGGGGKIHGFTEKLAEDLDLPEERVALRGEEVLGDVTFEQEDIKKDPLLVTPIGICLNYYDQRNNFIMVRFNGERIKLYDNNRLTIVDAALQAGFPNDELFPKRGTPINFTVNGVARLVRGEAGDGAVVTMNGKPASINTPLEPNSEIVIEPSTAGEAAVYKISQLDEYNHSVITFIINGRRVSCPRFVQVNGELEPEDYSIRENDVIETRNYYTVRQIAQFMDLVIDTDQMIFVNNEEAGLDTLVYENFSVEWKTDEYGVARIDNNNYNDTQESDSDDASVLAEQDANSTESDNTVTGTSEQMMNQVLDELHDDFAKEAEASAVPENELPENELPKNDIQEDIQEEDSSKNTVTVIVNGEPVELSGKDTYIFVDIFTHISFDLQAGKGRAIATVINGRDARFSEELHEGDKIELYWKEN
;
A
#
# COMPACT_ATOMS: atom_id res chain seq x y z
N MET A 1 24.36 18.78 -19.28
CA MET A 1 23.16 18.08 -18.79
C MET A 1 22.02 18.40 -19.76
N ASN A 2 20.88 17.70 -19.68
CA ASN A 2 19.65 18.21 -20.27
C ASN A 2 18.99 19.13 -19.25
N ASN A 3 18.55 20.31 -19.67
CA ASN A 3 17.84 21.23 -18.79
C ASN A 3 16.37 20.81 -18.68
N VAL A 4 15.84 20.85 -17.47
CA VAL A 4 14.41 20.79 -17.18
C VAL A 4 13.86 22.21 -17.25
N PHE A 5 12.70 22.37 -17.88
CA PHE A 5 11.89 23.59 -17.86
C PHE A 5 10.67 23.33 -17.00
N GLY A 6 10.60 23.97 -15.83
CA GLY A 6 9.41 24.03 -14.98
C GLY A 6 8.64 25.32 -15.20
N LEU A 7 7.34 25.26 -15.01
CA LEU A 7 6.40 26.36 -15.27
C LEU A 7 5.27 26.32 -14.25
N ASP A 8 5.38 27.18 -13.25
CA ASP A 8 4.28 27.55 -12.36
C ASP A 8 3.31 28.45 -13.16
N ILE A 9 2.02 28.09 -13.15
CA ILE A 9 0.93 28.78 -13.86
C ILE A 9 -0.05 29.38 -12.83
N GLY A 10 0.48 30.08 -11.83
CA GLY A 10 -0.28 30.70 -10.76
C GLY A 10 -1.32 31.73 -11.23
N THR A 11 -2.32 31.98 -10.36
CA THR A 11 -3.51 32.80 -10.69
C THR A 11 -3.18 34.25 -11.12
N ARG A 12 -2.03 34.80 -10.69
CA ARG A 12 -1.62 36.21 -10.93
C ARG A 12 -0.54 36.35 -12.01
N ASN A 13 0.37 35.38 -12.09
CA ASN A 13 1.56 35.39 -12.94
C ASN A 13 1.97 33.94 -13.29
N VAL A 14 2.78 33.82 -14.34
CA VAL A 14 3.41 32.56 -14.75
C VAL A 14 4.91 32.68 -14.46
N VAL A 15 5.48 31.71 -13.77
CA VAL A 15 6.92 31.66 -13.43
C VAL A 15 7.55 30.47 -14.16
N GLY A 16 8.31 30.75 -15.21
CA GLY A 16 9.11 29.75 -15.91
C GLY A 16 10.52 29.68 -15.33
N THR A 17 10.97 28.48 -14.98
CA THR A 17 12.30 28.20 -14.42
C THR A 17 12.97 27.12 -15.26
N VAL A 18 14.23 27.33 -15.66
CA VAL A 18 15.04 26.39 -16.45
C VAL A 18 16.33 26.10 -15.70
N GLY A 19 16.61 24.83 -15.45
CA GLY A 19 17.77 24.40 -14.69
C GLY A 19 18.10 22.92 -14.87
N TYR A 20 19.10 22.44 -14.14
CA TYR A 20 19.46 21.01 -14.14
C TYR A 20 19.97 20.57 -12.76
N GLN A 21 19.75 19.30 -12.41
CA GLN A 21 20.37 18.68 -11.24
C GLN A 21 21.79 18.18 -11.57
N THR A 22 22.71 18.28 -10.61
CA THR A 22 24.07 17.73 -10.68
C THR A 22 24.13 16.30 -10.15
N ASP A 23 25.25 15.61 -10.39
CA ASP A 23 25.50 14.26 -9.85
C ASP A 23 25.55 14.27 -8.28
N ASP A 24 25.85 15.42 -7.67
CA ASP A 24 25.86 15.66 -6.22
C ASP A 24 24.49 16.13 -5.68
N LYS A 25 23.41 15.99 -6.46
CA LYS A 25 22.00 16.41 -6.20
C LYS A 25 21.70 17.90 -6.10
N GLU A 26 22.69 18.79 -6.12
CA GLU A 26 22.50 20.25 -6.22
C GLU A 26 21.65 20.62 -7.47
N PHE A 27 20.73 21.57 -7.35
CA PHE A 27 19.94 22.07 -8.49
C PHE A 27 20.43 23.45 -8.95
N VAL A 28 20.82 23.56 -10.22
CA VAL A 28 21.33 24.79 -10.83
C VAL A 28 20.27 25.41 -11.73
N VAL A 29 19.77 26.59 -11.35
CA VAL A 29 18.87 27.42 -12.15
C VAL A 29 19.68 28.27 -13.12
N THR A 30 19.66 27.91 -14.40
CA THR A 30 20.32 28.63 -15.50
C THR A 30 19.53 29.89 -15.91
N ALA A 31 18.20 29.81 -15.92
CA ALA A 31 17.35 30.92 -16.32
C ALA A 31 15.98 30.86 -15.63
N GLN A 32 15.43 31.99 -15.23
CA GLN A 32 14.07 32.13 -14.70
C GLN A 32 13.45 33.44 -15.20
N TYR A 33 12.15 33.40 -15.48
CA TYR A 33 11.40 34.56 -15.96
C TYR A 33 9.96 34.54 -15.45
N VAL A 34 9.53 35.67 -14.90
CA VAL A 34 8.18 35.89 -14.35
C VAL A 34 7.38 36.78 -15.30
N ARG A 35 6.13 36.39 -15.60
CA ARG A 35 5.23 37.19 -16.42
C ARG A 35 3.83 37.25 -15.82
N GLU A 36 3.41 38.44 -15.41
CA GLU A 36 2.04 38.69 -14.99
C GLU A 36 1.03 38.47 -16.13
N HIS A 37 -0.19 38.03 -15.81
CA HIS A 37 -1.28 38.06 -16.76
C HIS A 37 -1.77 39.50 -17.01
N GLU A 38 -2.00 39.87 -18.27
CA GLU A 38 -2.53 41.19 -18.65
C GLU A 38 -3.95 41.47 -18.12
N THR A 39 -4.68 40.41 -17.75
CA THR A 39 -6.06 40.41 -17.24
C THR A 39 -6.27 39.17 -16.36
N ARG A 40 -7.31 39.16 -15.51
CA ARG A 40 -7.73 37.98 -14.72
C ARG A 40 -8.24 36.84 -15.64
N ALA A 41 -7.28 36.12 -16.22
CA ALA A 41 -7.48 34.98 -17.14
C ALA A 41 -7.51 33.63 -16.40
N MET A 42 -7.08 33.65 -15.14
CA MET A 42 -7.20 32.57 -14.17
C MET A 42 -7.96 33.09 -12.95
N LEU A 43 -8.57 32.19 -12.20
CA LEU A 43 -9.32 32.47 -10.98
C LEU A 43 -9.28 31.22 -10.09
N ASP A 44 -8.72 31.36 -8.90
CA ASP A 44 -8.67 30.33 -7.84
C ASP A 44 -8.03 29.01 -8.34
N GLY A 45 -6.85 29.15 -8.98
CA GLY A 45 -6.10 28.07 -9.63
C GLY A 45 -6.64 27.64 -11.01
N GLN A 46 -7.91 27.91 -11.33
CA GLN A 46 -8.52 27.46 -12.57
C GLN A 46 -8.31 28.43 -13.74
N ILE A 47 -8.02 27.90 -14.94
CA ILE A 47 -7.95 28.69 -16.17
C ILE A 47 -9.36 29.04 -16.67
N HIS A 48 -9.63 30.34 -16.83
CA HIS A 48 -10.89 30.88 -17.38
C HIS A 48 -10.76 31.39 -18.83
N ASP A 49 -9.55 31.76 -19.29
CA ASP A 49 -9.26 32.10 -20.70
C ASP A 49 -7.95 31.45 -21.16
N ILE A 50 -8.08 30.23 -21.72
CA ILE A 50 -6.97 29.40 -22.22
C ILE A 50 -6.09 30.17 -23.21
N GLY A 51 -6.67 30.99 -24.09
CA GLY A 51 -5.94 31.72 -25.11
C GLY A 51 -5.05 32.83 -24.54
N ARG A 52 -5.48 33.48 -23.45
CA ARG A 52 -4.65 34.46 -22.73
C ARG A 52 -3.56 33.79 -21.91
N VAL A 53 -3.86 32.72 -21.20
CA VAL A 53 -2.85 31.98 -20.44
C VAL A 53 -1.78 31.42 -21.38
N ALA A 54 -2.17 30.81 -22.51
CA ALA A 54 -1.24 30.36 -23.56
C ALA A 54 -0.35 31.48 -24.11
N LYS A 55 -0.87 32.72 -24.25
CA LYS A 55 -0.06 33.89 -24.61
C LYS A 55 0.96 34.22 -23.51
N THR A 56 0.56 34.25 -22.23
CA THR A 56 1.49 34.52 -21.11
C THR A 56 2.59 33.45 -21.03
N ILE A 57 2.22 32.16 -21.11
CA ILE A 57 3.17 31.04 -21.15
C ILE A 57 4.13 31.19 -22.33
N LYS A 58 3.64 31.58 -23.51
CA LYS A 58 4.48 31.82 -24.66
C LYS A 58 5.44 33.00 -24.47
N GLU A 59 5.02 34.11 -23.86
CA GLU A 59 5.94 35.22 -23.54
C GLU A 59 7.04 34.79 -22.57
N VAL A 60 6.75 33.87 -21.64
CA VAL A 60 7.74 33.26 -20.73
C VAL A 60 8.71 32.36 -21.50
N LYS A 61 8.19 31.41 -22.29
CA LYS A 61 8.99 30.53 -23.16
C LYS A 61 9.90 31.33 -24.09
N ASP A 62 9.34 32.24 -24.87
CA ASP A 62 10.05 33.03 -25.87
C ASP A 62 11.20 33.83 -25.23
N GLU A 63 11.13 34.21 -23.95
CA GLU A 63 12.23 34.90 -23.23
C GLU A 63 13.26 33.93 -22.63
N LEU A 64 12.85 32.79 -22.07
CA LEU A 64 13.77 31.76 -21.58
C LEU A 64 14.59 31.11 -22.71
N GLU A 65 14.01 30.93 -23.90
CA GLU A 65 14.76 30.49 -25.09
C GLU A 65 15.84 31.52 -25.50
N LYS A 66 15.62 32.83 -25.29
CA LYS A 66 16.63 33.87 -25.55
C LYS A 66 17.75 33.86 -24.51
N GLN A 67 17.42 33.63 -23.24
CA GLN A 67 18.40 33.60 -22.15
C GLN A 67 19.29 32.35 -22.22
N THR A 68 18.69 31.18 -22.47
CA THR A 68 19.39 29.89 -22.51
C THR A 68 20.04 29.58 -23.87
N GLY A 69 19.56 30.21 -24.95
CA GLY A 69 20.03 29.98 -26.31
C GLY A 69 19.61 28.62 -26.91
N GLN A 70 18.63 27.95 -26.31
CA GLN A 70 18.13 26.63 -26.71
C GLN A 70 16.60 26.64 -26.84
N PRO A 71 16.01 25.83 -27.73
CA PRO A 71 14.56 25.69 -27.82
C PRO A 71 14.01 24.90 -26.62
N LEU A 72 12.82 25.26 -26.16
CA LEU A 72 12.12 24.58 -25.08
C LEU A 72 10.88 23.89 -25.65
N GLU A 73 10.94 22.57 -25.85
CA GLU A 73 9.84 21.80 -26.46
C GLU A 73 8.94 21.12 -25.40
N GLU A 74 9.55 20.66 -24.31
CA GLU A 74 8.90 20.00 -23.17
C GLU A 74 8.87 20.90 -21.93
N VAL A 75 7.84 20.74 -21.08
CA VAL A 75 7.67 21.53 -19.85
C VAL A 75 7.07 20.71 -18.69
N CYS A 76 7.54 20.97 -17.48
CA CYS A 76 7.00 20.48 -16.23
C CYS A 76 6.06 21.55 -15.65
N ILE A 77 4.86 21.18 -15.18
CA ILE A 77 3.88 22.11 -14.59
C ILE A 77 3.44 21.63 -13.22
N ALA A 78 2.76 22.49 -12.47
CA ALA A 78 1.88 22.06 -11.38
C ALA A 78 0.42 22.43 -11.69
N ALA A 79 -0.49 21.84 -10.92
CA ALA A 79 -1.89 22.21 -10.86
C ALA A 79 -2.30 22.54 -9.42
N ALA A 80 -2.80 23.75 -9.22
CA ALA A 80 -3.72 24.11 -8.14
C ALA A 80 -5.19 24.05 -8.61
N GLY A 81 -6.13 24.15 -7.68
CA GLY A 81 -7.54 24.38 -8.01
C GLY A 81 -8.47 24.34 -6.81
N ARG A 82 -9.62 25.03 -6.92
CA ARG A 82 -10.68 25.16 -5.89
C ARG A 82 -11.09 23.88 -5.15
N VAL A 83 -10.97 22.71 -5.79
CA VAL A 83 -11.54 21.45 -5.30
C VAL A 83 -10.54 20.29 -5.51
N LEU A 84 -9.46 20.28 -4.74
CA LEU A 84 -8.75 19.03 -4.50
C LEU A 84 -9.63 18.10 -3.67
N LYS A 85 -9.75 16.84 -4.09
CA LYS A 85 -10.32 15.77 -3.27
C LYS A 85 -9.21 14.80 -2.92
N THR A 86 -9.06 14.53 -1.63
CA THR A 86 -8.01 13.67 -1.09
C THR A 86 -8.69 12.55 -0.31
N VAL A 87 -8.35 11.30 -0.61
CA VAL A 87 -8.94 10.12 0.01
C VAL A 87 -7.79 9.22 0.47
N THR A 88 -7.73 8.95 1.77
CA THR A 88 -6.79 7.97 2.33
C THR A 88 -7.52 6.64 2.51
N THR A 89 -6.92 5.55 2.03
CA THR A 89 -7.47 4.20 2.16
C THR A 89 -6.43 3.24 2.72
N HIS A 90 -6.89 2.22 3.45
CA HIS A 90 -6.08 1.07 3.83
C HIS A 90 -6.42 -0.12 2.94
N VAL A 91 -5.43 -0.83 2.40
CA VAL A 91 -5.60 -2.02 1.56
C VAL A 91 -4.62 -3.12 1.94
N GLU A 92 -5.01 -4.38 1.74
CA GLU A 92 -4.24 -5.57 2.10
C GLU A 92 -4.26 -6.60 0.97
N TYR A 93 -3.20 -7.40 0.87
CA TYR A 93 -3.05 -8.53 -0.03
C TYR A 93 -2.42 -9.71 0.71
N GLU A 94 -3.11 -10.85 0.74
CA GLU A 94 -2.70 -12.07 1.44
C GLU A 94 -2.23 -13.14 0.45
N TYR A 95 -1.02 -13.65 0.64
CA TYR A 95 -0.41 -14.67 -0.19
C TYR A 95 -0.95 -16.06 0.16
N ALA A 96 -1.13 -16.91 -0.85
CA ALA A 96 -1.63 -18.28 -0.66
C ALA A 96 -0.67 -19.22 0.13
N GLN A 97 0.56 -18.75 0.41
CA GLN A 97 1.64 -19.30 1.24
C GLN A 97 2.73 -18.21 1.44
N GLU A 98 3.61 -18.34 2.44
CA GLU A 98 4.72 -17.40 2.65
C GLU A 98 5.55 -17.19 1.37
N SER A 99 5.63 -15.94 0.90
CA SER A 99 6.23 -15.55 -0.37
C SER A 99 7.18 -14.37 -0.20
N VAL A 100 8.09 -14.16 -1.16
CA VAL A 100 8.93 -12.95 -1.21
C VAL A 100 8.17 -11.87 -1.95
N VAL A 101 8.00 -10.71 -1.32
CA VAL A 101 7.30 -9.56 -1.90
C VAL A 101 8.12 -8.98 -3.06
N THR A 102 7.48 -8.78 -4.21
CA THR A 102 8.07 -8.15 -5.39
C THR A 102 7.53 -6.74 -5.62
N GLY A 103 8.16 -5.96 -6.49
CA GLY A 103 7.58 -4.70 -6.98
C GLY A 103 6.21 -4.85 -7.66
N GLU A 104 5.86 -6.03 -8.20
CA GLU A 104 4.52 -6.29 -8.78
C GLU A 104 3.44 -6.43 -7.69
N ASP A 105 3.79 -7.01 -6.54
CA ASP A 105 2.89 -7.09 -5.38
C ASP A 105 2.66 -5.71 -4.73
N VAL A 106 3.70 -4.87 -4.69
CA VAL A 106 3.59 -3.46 -4.23
C VAL A 106 2.73 -2.63 -5.20
N HIS A 107 2.91 -2.79 -6.52
CA HIS A 107 2.05 -2.15 -7.51
C HIS A 107 0.60 -2.66 -7.40
N THR A 108 0.39 -3.92 -7.02
CA THR A 108 -0.96 -4.47 -6.76
C THR A 108 -1.63 -3.77 -5.56
N LEU A 109 -0.88 -3.39 -4.52
CA LEU A 109 -1.39 -2.54 -3.44
C LEU A 109 -1.74 -1.12 -3.92
N ASP A 110 -0.81 -0.44 -4.63
CA ASP A 110 -1.04 0.91 -5.21
C ASP A 110 -2.40 0.95 -5.93
N LEU A 111 -2.64 -0.04 -6.80
CA LEU A 111 -3.84 -0.18 -7.63
C LEU A 111 -5.12 -0.41 -6.81
N LEU A 112 -5.09 -1.33 -5.83
CA LEU A 112 -6.23 -1.60 -4.93
C LEU A 112 -6.59 -0.34 -4.12
N GLY A 113 -5.59 0.42 -3.70
CA GLY A 113 -5.76 1.71 -3.01
C GLY A 113 -6.46 2.75 -3.89
N ILE A 114 -5.99 2.89 -5.12
CA ILE A 114 -6.58 3.83 -6.11
C ILE A 114 -8.02 3.43 -6.47
N GLU A 115 -8.31 2.15 -6.66
CA GLU A 115 -9.67 1.65 -6.92
C GLU A 115 -10.61 1.97 -5.74
N LYS A 116 -10.23 1.58 -4.52
CA LYS A 116 -10.98 1.83 -3.29
C LYS A 116 -11.18 3.33 -3.02
N ALA A 117 -10.18 4.16 -3.32
CA ALA A 117 -10.27 5.61 -3.20
C ALA A 117 -11.23 6.22 -4.24
N GLN A 118 -11.26 5.69 -5.47
CA GLN A 118 -12.23 6.10 -6.48
C GLN A 118 -13.66 5.69 -6.11
N GLU A 119 -13.87 4.51 -5.51
CA GLU A 119 -15.19 4.09 -5.03
C GLU A 119 -15.70 4.98 -3.89
N ALA A 120 -14.88 5.19 -2.85
CA ALA A 120 -15.22 6.09 -1.76
C ALA A 120 -15.50 7.53 -2.25
N LEU A 121 -14.76 8.01 -3.27
CA LEU A 121 -15.05 9.29 -3.89
C LEU A 121 -16.39 9.28 -4.65
N LYS A 122 -16.73 8.21 -5.39
CA LYS A 122 -18.02 8.08 -6.11
C LYS A 122 -19.21 8.08 -5.15
N GLU A 123 -19.10 7.48 -3.97
CA GLU A 123 -20.18 7.48 -2.96
C GLU A 123 -20.44 8.85 -2.31
N VAL A 124 -19.39 9.68 -2.15
CA VAL A 124 -19.45 10.96 -1.43
C VAL A 124 -19.52 12.18 -2.39
N ASN A 125 -19.36 11.99 -3.69
CA ASN A 125 -19.37 13.08 -4.68
C ASN A 125 -20.79 13.51 -5.08
N ASP A 126 -21.40 14.38 -4.27
CA ASP A 126 -22.66 15.09 -4.58
C ASP A 126 -22.60 16.04 -5.80
N THR A 127 -21.46 16.14 -6.51
CA THR A 127 -21.26 17.07 -7.62
C THR A 127 -21.32 16.40 -8.99
N SER A 128 -21.65 17.19 -10.02
CA SER A 128 -21.57 16.75 -11.42
C SER A 128 -20.14 16.76 -11.99
N TYR A 129 -19.11 17.07 -11.19
CA TYR A 129 -17.73 17.06 -11.66
C TYR A 129 -17.22 15.63 -11.75
N LYS A 130 -16.61 15.31 -12.89
CA LYS A 130 -15.69 14.19 -12.99
C LYS A 130 -14.35 14.59 -12.41
N PHE A 131 -13.74 13.65 -11.71
CA PHE A 131 -12.43 13.80 -11.11
C PHE A 131 -11.45 12.81 -11.75
N TYR A 132 -10.24 13.26 -12.06
CA TYR A 132 -9.11 12.39 -12.39
C TYR A 132 -8.25 12.16 -11.16
N CYS A 133 -7.66 10.98 -11.03
CA CYS A 133 -6.52 10.78 -10.15
C CYS A 133 -5.33 11.58 -10.70
N VAL A 134 -4.67 12.37 -9.85
CA VAL A 134 -3.58 13.30 -10.21
C VAL A 134 -2.37 13.16 -9.27
N GLY A 135 -2.29 12.05 -8.55
CA GLY A 135 -1.24 11.81 -7.57
C GLY A 135 -1.68 10.83 -6.50
N TYR A 136 -0.79 9.93 -6.12
CA TYR A 136 -0.95 9.10 -4.94
C TYR A 136 0.40 8.94 -4.23
N SER A 137 0.38 8.53 -2.98
CA SER A 137 1.57 8.18 -2.21
C SER A 137 1.20 7.13 -1.18
N THR A 138 2.03 6.09 -1.04
CA THR A 138 2.02 5.31 0.20
C THR A 138 2.28 6.25 1.38
N VAL A 139 1.52 6.07 2.46
CA VAL A 139 1.66 6.74 3.75
C VAL A 139 2.39 5.80 4.72
N LYS A 140 2.03 4.51 4.73
CA LYS A 140 2.69 3.44 5.53
C LYS A 140 2.56 2.11 4.81
N PHE A 141 3.60 1.28 4.83
CA PHE A 141 3.48 -0.14 4.45
C PHE A 141 3.29 -1.02 5.69
N PHE A 142 2.67 -2.18 5.50
CA PHE A 142 2.48 -3.22 6.51
C PHE A 142 2.99 -4.57 6.00
N LEU A 143 3.76 -5.28 6.83
CA LEU A 143 4.30 -6.61 6.56
C LEU A 143 3.87 -7.54 7.71
N ASN A 144 2.90 -8.43 7.46
CA ASN A 144 2.25 -9.24 8.49
C ASN A 144 1.79 -8.40 9.70
N ASP A 145 1.02 -7.34 9.43
CA ASP A 145 0.46 -6.38 10.39
C ASP A 145 1.48 -5.45 11.10
N GLU A 146 2.79 -5.64 10.94
CA GLU A 146 3.83 -4.72 11.44
C GLU A 146 4.13 -3.59 10.42
N VAL A 147 4.41 -2.37 10.89
CA VAL A 147 4.69 -1.20 10.01
C VAL A 147 6.11 -1.23 9.45
N PHE A 148 6.25 -1.11 8.13
CA PHE A 148 7.51 -1.12 7.40
C PHE A 148 7.71 0.14 6.52
N ILE A 149 8.96 0.42 6.16
CA ILE A 149 9.35 1.55 5.27
C ILE A 149 9.34 1.13 3.79
N SER A 150 9.59 -0.16 3.52
CA SER A 150 9.47 -0.79 2.20
C SER A 150 9.16 -2.27 2.40
N LEU A 151 8.47 -2.88 1.43
CA LEU A 151 8.12 -4.30 1.44
C LEU A 151 8.99 -5.15 0.50
N GLU A 152 9.51 -4.57 -0.59
CA GLU A 152 10.16 -5.35 -1.65
C GLU A 152 11.38 -6.14 -1.14
N GLY A 153 11.43 -7.43 -1.47
CA GLY A 153 12.47 -8.36 -1.03
C GLY A 153 12.27 -8.95 0.38
N HIS A 154 11.29 -8.48 1.15
CA HIS A 154 10.90 -9.12 2.42
C HIS A 154 10.05 -10.39 2.17
N LYS A 155 9.93 -11.22 3.21
CA LYS A 155 9.00 -12.37 3.21
C LYS A 155 7.72 -12.03 3.96
N ALA A 156 6.58 -12.41 3.41
CA ALA A 156 5.27 -12.17 4.00
C ALA A 156 4.28 -13.32 3.74
N ASN A 157 3.31 -13.45 4.64
CA ASN A 157 2.02 -14.09 4.39
C ASN A 157 0.96 -13.05 4.03
N LYS A 158 1.04 -11.84 4.60
CA LYS A 158 0.18 -10.69 4.25
C LYS A 158 1.01 -9.42 4.11
N ILE A 159 0.71 -8.61 3.10
CA ILE A 159 1.14 -7.22 2.99
C ILE A 159 -0.06 -6.28 2.99
N GLY A 160 0.19 -5.00 3.26
CA GLY A 160 -0.79 -3.95 3.08
C GLY A 160 -0.16 -2.57 3.04
N GLU A 161 -0.98 -1.55 2.81
CA GLU A 161 -0.58 -0.15 2.94
C GLU A 161 -1.72 0.76 3.38
N ASP A 162 -1.36 1.86 4.05
CA ASP A 162 -2.13 3.09 4.05
C ASP A 162 -1.65 3.91 2.85
N ILE A 163 -2.54 4.26 1.92
CA ILE A 163 -2.25 5.03 0.71
C ILE A 163 -3.16 6.25 0.61
N ILE A 164 -2.58 7.39 0.28
CA ILE A 164 -3.31 8.65 0.03
C ILE A 164 -3.41 8.90 -1.47
N VAL A 165 -4.63 9.11 -1.95
CA VAL A 165 -4.93 9.31 -3.37
C VAL A 165 -5.59 10.69 -3.55
N THR A 166 -5.11 11.44 -4.53
CA THR A 166 -5.50 12.83 -4.78
C THR A 166 -6.16 12.99 -6.14
N PHE A 167 -7.18 13.83 -6.19
CA PHE A 167 -8.08 13.95 -7.32
C PHE A 167 -8.40 15.43 -7.63
N LEU A 168 -8.33 15.81 -8.90
CA LEU A 168 -8.72 17.13 -9.41
C LEU A 168 -9.82 17.03 -10.49
N PRO A 169 -10.65 18.08 -10.69
CA PRO A 169 -11.66 18.09 -11.73
C PRO A 169 -11.08 18.01 -13.16
N GLU A 170 -11.75 17.26 -14.05
CA GLU A 170 -11.38 17.07 -15.47
C GLU A 170 -11.09 18.42 -16.18
N ASP A 171 -11.95 19.43 -15.97
CA ASP A 171 -11.83 20.77 -16.56
C ASP A 171 -10.54 21.54 -16.17
N VAL A 172 -9.99 21.29 -14.98
CA VAL A 172 -8.76 21.95 -14.50
C VAL A 172 -7.55 21.39 -15.26
N VAL A 173 -7.45 20.06 -15.31
CA VAL A 173 -6.37 19.34 -15.99
C VAL A 173 -6.37 19.64 -17.49
N ASP A 174 -7.55 19.58 -18.15
CA ASP A 174 -7.65 19.86 -19.57
C ASP A 174 -7.44 21.34 -19.92
N GLY A 175 -7.81 22.27 -19.02
CA GLY A 175 -7.50 23.69 -19.16
C GLY A 175 -6.00 23.96 -19.21
N LEU A 176 -5.23 23.37 -18.28
CA LEU A 176 -3.76 23.47 -18.22
C LEU A 176 -3.12 22.88 -19.48
N TYR A 177 -3.49 21.66 -19.86
CA TYR A 177 -2.98 20.99 -21.07
C TYR A 177 -3.28 21.78 -22.34
N ALA A 178 -4.48 22.36 -22.46
CA ALA A 178 -4.85 23.18 -23.61
C ALA A 178 -4.07 24.51 -23.69
N ALA A 179 -3.73 25.13 -22.55
CA ALA A 179 -2.95 26.37 -22.52
C ALA A 179 -1.48 26.12 -22.87
N VAL A 180 -0.87 25.08 -22.30
CA VAL A 180 0.51 24.66 -22.62
C VAL A 180 0.62 24.26 -24.10
N GLY A 181 -0.32 23.44 -24.60
CA GLY A 181 -0.35 23.03 -26.00
C GLY A 181 -0.51 24.21 -26.97
N GLN A 182 -1.31 25.23 -26.64
CA GLN A 182 -1.44 26.45 -27.46
C GLN A 182 -0.20 27.35 -27.41
N ALA A 183 0.62 27.30 -26.35
CA ALA A 183 1.92 27.96 -26.32
C ALA A 183 2.99 27.28 -27.21
N GLY A 184 2.71 26.06 -27.70
CA GLY A 184 3.65 25.26 -28.49
C GLY A 184 4.66 24.54 -27.61
N LEU A 185 4.15 23.87 -26.57
CA LEU A 185 4.88 23.03 -25.62
C LEU A 185 4.12 21.70 -25.46
N SER A 186 4.83 20.61 -25.19
CA SER A 186 4.27 19.38 -24.61
C SER A 186 4.54 19.35 -23.11
N VAL A 187 3.55 18.95 -22.32
CA VAL A 187 3.79 18.61 -20.91
C VAL A 187 4.68 17.35 -20.87
N ALA A 188 5.65 17.35 -19.96
CA ALA A 188 6.55 16.24 -19.64
C ALA A 188 6.45 15.79 -18.17
N ASN A 189 5.91 16.65 -17.30
CA ASN A 189 5.52 16.36 -15.93
C ASN A 189 4.38 17.33 -15.54
N MET A 190 3.39 16.87 -14.79
CA MET A 190 2.39 17.67 -14.08
C MET A 190 2.35 17.15 -12.64
N THR A 191 2.54 18.02 -11.66
CA THR A 191 2.41 17.67 -10.24
C THR A 191 1.34 18.52 -9.56
N LEU A 192 1.16 18.38 -8.25
CA LEU A 192 0.36 19.31 -7.45
C LEU A 192 1.27 20.37 -6.83
N GLU A 193 0.82 21.62 -6.75
CA GLU A 193 1.56 22.71 -6.08
C GLU A 193 2.03 22.33 -4.65
N PRO A 194 1.20 21.71 -3.77
CA PRO A 194 1.68 21.26 -2.47
C PRO A 194 2.69 20.10 -2.53
N ILE A 195 2.70 19.27 -3.58
CA ILE A 195 3.73 18.21 -3.79
C ILE A 195 5.06 18.84 -4.24
N ALA A 196 5.01 19.82 -5.15
CA ALA A 196 6.18 20.58 -5.55
C ALA A 196 6.79 21.32 -4.34
N ALA A 197 5.96 22.07 -3.59
CA ALA A 197 6.41 22.87 -2.47
C ALA A 197 7.03 22.04 -1.34
N ILE A 198 6.43 20.89 -0.98
CA ILE A 198 6.88 20.09 0.18
C ILE A 198 8.17 19.32 -0.06
N ASN A 199 8.47 18.92 -1.30
CA ASN A 199 9.76 18.30 -1.62
C ASN A 199 10.93 19.27 -1.49
N VAL A 200 10.68 20.59 -1.56
CA VAL A 200 11.69 21.64 -1.28
C VAL A 200 11.66 22.05 0.20
N ALA A 201 10.48 22.31 0.75
CA ALA A 201 10.34 22.94 2.07
C ALA A 201 10.46 21.96 3.26
N ILE A 202 10.15 20.67 3.08
CA ILE A 202 10.23 19.65 4.15
C ILE A 202 10.93 18.37 3.64
N PRO A 203 12.28 18.35 3.69
CA PRO A 203 13.10 17.17 3.42
C PRO A 203 12.69 15.95 4.25
N GLU A 204 12.96 14.74 3.73
CA GLU A 204 12.51 13.46 4.30
C GLU A 204 12.88 13.27 5.78
N ASN A 205 14.07 13.69 6.18
CA ASN A 205 14.55 13.62 7.56
C ASN A 205 13.76 14.51 8.55
N TYR A 206 12.88 15.39 8.08
CA TYR A 206 11.92 16.13 8.91
C TYR A 206 10.50 15.55 8.88
N ARG A 207 10.18 14.65 7.94
CA ARG A 207 8.82 14.06 7.80
C ARG A 207 8.40 13.15 8.95
N MET A 208 9.35 12.74 9.80
CA MET A 208 9.09 12.12 11.10
C MET A 208 8.33 13.04 12.06
N LEU A 209 8.40 14.36 11.88
CA LEU A 209 7.71 15.35 12.71
C LEU A 209 6.32 15.67 12.13
N ASN A 210 5.39 15.97 13.02
CA ASN A 210 4.05 16.47 12.69
C ASN A 210 4.16 17.94 12.23
N ILE A 211 4.32 18.21 10.94
CA ILE A 211 4.54 19.56 10.38
C ILE A 211 3.54 19.83 9.25
N ALA A 212 2.93 21.02 9.24
CA ALA A 212 2.24 21.54 8.05
C ALA A 212 3.18 22.39 7.19
N LEU A 213 3.06 22.27 5.88
CA LEU A 213 3.42 23.30 4.92
C LEU A 213 2.15 23.98 4.43
N VAL A 214 2.20 25.30 4.30
CA VAL A 214 1.18 26.12 3.64
C VAL A 214 1.86 27.02 2.61
N ASP A 215 1.62 26.78 1.32
CA ASP A 215 1.94 27.76 0.28
C ASP A 215 0.74 28.71 0.14
N VAL A 216 0.95 30.01 0.38
CA VAL A 216 -0.11 31.01 0.23
C VAL A 216 0.13 31.77 -1.06
N GLY A 217 -0.53 31.33 -2.13
CA GLY A 217 -0.46 31.92 -3.45
C GLY A 217 -1.30 33.19 -3.62
N ALA A 218 -1.64 33.48 -4.87
CA ALA A 218 -2.58 34.55 -5.21
C ALA A 218 -4.05 34.10 -5.08
N GLY A 219 -4.42 33.00 -5.74
CA GLY A 219 -5.81 32.49 -5.77
C GLY A 219 -6.07 31.25 -4.92
N THR A 220 -5.05 30.61 -4.38
CA THR A 220 -5.16 29.40 -3.55
C THR A 220 -4.19 29.43 -2.37
N SER A 221 -4.58 28.74 -1.30
CA SER A 221 -3.70 28.36 -0.20
C SER A 221 -3.59 26.83 -0.18
N ASP A 222 -2.38 26.32 -0.36
CA ASP A 222 -2.09 24.93 -0.68
C ASP A 222 -1.37 24.26 0.48
N ILE A 223 -1.95 23.16 0.98
CA ILE A 223 -1.62 22.57 2.29
C ILE A 223 -1.11 21.15 2.11
N SER A 224 -0.03 20.81 2.82
CA SER A 224 0.45 19.43 2.97
C SER A 224 0.97 19.18 4.38
N ILE A 225 0.78 17.96 4.89
CA ILE A 225 1.12 17.62 6.30
C ILE A 225 1.98 16.37 6.35
N THR A 226 3.08 16.43 7.10
CA THR A 226 3.96 15.28 7.38
C THR A 226 3.68 14.70 8.76
N ARG A 227 3.82 13.38 8.92
CA ARG A 227 3.83 12.68 10.22
C ARG A 227 4.39 11.27 10.04
N ASP A 228 5.00 10.71 11.08
CA ASP A 228 5.49 9.32 11.13
C ASP A 228 6.48 8.92 10.01
N GLY A 229 7.07 9.88 9.29
CA GLY A 229 8.04 9.65 8.21
C GLY A 229 7.51 9.94 6.80
N SER A 230 6.20 10.11 6.63
CA SER A 230 5.54 10.27 5.33
C SER A 230 4.66 11.54 5.27
N ILE A 231 4.09 11.79 4.10
CA ILE A 231 3.11 12.86 3.88
C ILE A 231 1.72 12.25 4.07
N ILE A 232 1.02 12.67 5.12
CA ILE A 232 -0.26 12.08 5.54
C ILE A 232 -1.49 12.77 4.95
N ALA A 233 -1.33 13.96 4.37
CA ALA A 233 -2.42 14.77 3.85
C ALA A 233 -1.99 15.78 2.80
N TYR A 234 -2.88 16.03 1.83
CA TYR A 234 -2.85 17.14 0.88
C TYR A 234 -4.21 17.85 0.86
N GLY A 235 -4.22 19.16 0.74
CA GLY A 235 -5.42 19.98 0.61
C GLY A 235 -5.18 21.28 -0.14
N MET A 236 -6.25 21.90 -0.61
CA MET A 236 -6.24 23.22 -1.27
C MET A 236 -7.44 24.02 -0.77
N ILE A 237 -7.28 25.33 -0.62
CA ILE A 237 -8.33 26.27 -0.25
C ILE A 237 -8.39 27.38 -1.31
N PRO A 238 -9.55 27.75 -1.88
CA PRO A 238 -9.68 28.84 -2.85
C PRO A 238 -9.66 30.24 -2.22
N HIS A 239 -8.90 30.42 -1.13
CA HIS A 239 -8.87 31.64 -0.31
C HIS A 239 -7.42 32.03 -0.01
N ALA A 240 -7.02 33.22 -0.45
CA ALA A 240 -5.60 33.61 -0.59
C ALA A 240 -5.38 35.12 -0.89
N GLY A 241 -4.20 35.47 -1.43
CA GLY A 241 -3.74 36.85 -1.63
C GLY A 241 -4.60 37.77 -2.51
N ASP A 242 -5.50 37.24 -3.35
CA ASP A 242 -6.39 38.01 -4.24
C ASP A 242 -7.50 38.74 -3.46
N GLU A 243 -8.07 38.14 -2.42
CA GLU A 243 -9.15 38.76 -1.60
C GLU A 243 -8.65 40.02 -0.88
N LEU A 244 -7.41 39.95 -0.39
CA LEU A 244 -6.72 41.07 0.24
C LEU A 244 -6.55 42.21 -0.77
N THR A 245 -6.27 41.90 -2.04
CA THR A 245 -6.26 42.88 -3.13
C THR A 245 -7.66 43.41 -3.46
N GLU A 246 -8.71 42.57 -3.43
CA GLU A 246 -10.10 43.01 -3.66
C GLU A 246 -10.63 43.95 -2.57
N VAL A 247 -10.28 43.74 -1.30
CA VAL A 247 -10.62 44.67 -0.21
C VAL A 247 -9.85 45.98 -0.33
N ILE A 248 -8.57 45.93 -0.74
CA ILE A 248 -7.77 47.13 -1.04
C ILE A 248 -8.37 47.92 -2.22
N VAL A 249 -8.83 47.25 -3.29
CA VAL A 249 -9.60 47.86 -4.40
C VAL A 249 -10.81 48.64 -3.88
N GLN A 250 -11.63 47.99 -3.04
CA GLN A 250 -12.87 48.58 -2.54
C GLN A 250 -12.63 49.74 -1.56
N HIS A 251 -11.63 49.64 -0.69
CA HIS A 251 -11.36 50.65 0.34
C HIS A 251 -10.69 51.91 -0.25
N PHE A 252 -9.64 51.72 -1.07
CA PHE A 252 -8.82 52.83 -1.57
C PHE A 252 -9.28 53.36 -2.93
N LEU A 253 -10.34 52.77 -3.52
CA LEU A 253 -10.94 53.15 -4.80
C LEU A 253 -9.92 53.19 -5.95
N VAL A 254 -9.22 52.06 -6.13
CA VAL A 254 -8.17 51.84 -7.13
C VAL A 254 -8.54 50.70 -8.08
N ASP A 255 -7.79 50.51 -9.17
CA ASP A 255 -7.85 49.26 -9.94
C ASP A 255 -7.03 48.14 -9.26
N PHE A 256 -7.22 46.90 -9.71
CA PHE A 256 -6.62 45.70 -9.11
C PHE A 256 -5.08 45.71 -9.17
N ASN A 257 -4.47 46.26 -10.22
CA ASN A 257 -3.01 46.31 -10.36
C ASN A 257 -2.41 47.36 -9.42
N MET A 258 -3.11 48.48 -9.24
CA MET A 258 -2.77 49.50 -8.25
C MET A 258 -3.01 49.00 -6.81
N ALA A 259 -4.05 48.21 -6.55
CA ALA A 259 -4.26 47.54 -5.26
C ALA A 259 -3.14 46.53 -4.93
N GLU A 260 -2.73 45.71 -5.89
CA GLU A 260 -1.58 44.81 -5.73
C GLU A 260 -0.30 45.62 -5.43
N SER A 261 -0.11 46.75 -6.14
CA SER A 261 1.00 47.68 -5.90
C SER A 261 0.95 48.33 -4.51
N ILE A 262 -0.25 48.56 -3.94
CA ILE A 262 -0.45 49.05 -2.56
C ILE A 262 -0.08 47.94 -1.55
N LYS A 263 -0.55 46.72 -1.78
CA LYS A 263 -0.29 45.54 -0.94
C LYS A 263 1.21 45.25 -0.83
N LEU A 264 1.91 45.18 -1.96
CA LEU A 264 3.35 44.91 -2.01
C LEU A 264 4.21 46.07 -1.46
N GLN A 265 3.78 47.32 -1.62
CA GLN A 265 4.44 48.47 -0.98
C GLN A 265 4.29 48.41 0.55
N SER A 266 3.13 47.99 1.07
CA SER A 266 2.90 47.98 2.54
C SER A 266 3.74 46.93 3.27
N THR A 267 4.22 45.88 2.59
CA THR A 267 5.19 44.91 3.12
C THR A 267 6.64 45.44 3.12
N THR A 268 6.95 46.47 2.31
CA THR A 268 8.34 46.88 2.00
C THR A 268 8.71 48.32 2.39
N SER A 269 7.74 49.11 2.87
CA SER A 269 7.92 50.53 3.23
C SER A 269 6.93 50.93 4.32
N ASP A 270 7.32 51.83 5.24
CA ASP A 270 6.43 52.39 6.27
C ASP A 270 5.27 53.22 5.69
N THR A 271 5.37 53.62 4.42
CA THR A 271 4.37 54.44 3.71
C THR A 271 4.15 53.96 2.28
N VAL A 272 2.89 53.94 1.86
CA VAL A 272 2.44 53.59 0.51
C VAL A 272 2.00 54.85 -0.23
N THR A 273 2.35 54.98 -1.51
CA THR A 273 1.87 56.07 -2.38
C THR A 273 1.19 55.51 -3.63
N TYR A 274 -0.02 55.98 -3.92
CA TYR A 274 -0.87 55.45 -4.97
C TYR A 274 -1.74 56.54 -5.63
N LYS A 275 -2.47 56.15 -6.68
CA LYS A 275 -3.49 57.00 -7.32
C LYS A 275 -4.82 56.29 -7.41
N ASP A 276 -5.88 56.97 -6.98
CA ASP A 276 -7.26 56.46 -7.09
C ASP A 276 -7.79 56.55 -8.54
N ILE A 277 -8.97 55.97 -8.78
CA ILE A 277 -9.67 56.05 -10.09
C ILE A 277 -10.01 57.49 -10.54
N MET A 278 -9.93 58.48 -9.64
CA MET A 278 -10.09 59.91 -9.95
C MET A 278 -8.74 60.59 -10.27
N SER A 279 -7.64 59.82 -10.31
CA SER A 279 -6.25 60.27 -10.47
C SER A 279 -5.74 61.21 -9.36
N ILE A 280 -6.34 61.16 -8.17
CA ILE A 280 -5.86 61.87 -6.99
C ILE A 280 -4.71 61.05 -6.39
N GLU A 281 -3.60 61.72 -6.09
CA GLU A 281 -2.41 61.11 -5.50
C GLU A 281 -2.53 61.12 -3.97
N HIS A 282 -2.40 59.94 -3.36
CA HIS A 282 -2.52 59.73 -1.92
C HIS A 282 -1.22 59.10 -1.38
N THR A 283 -0.79 59.51 -0.20
CA THR A 283 0.28 58.88 0.56
C THR A 283 -0.23 58.57 1.96
N ILE A 284 -0.21 57.30 2.34
CA ILE A 284 -0.73 56.77 3.61
C ILE A 284 0.37 55.97 4.34
N PRO A 285 0.29 55.80 5.68
CA PRO A 285 1.06 54.77 6.38
C PRO A 285 0.73 53.38 5.82
N ALA A 286 1.72 52.48 5.80
CA ALA A 286 1.49 51.08 5.46
C ALA A 286 0.53 50.40 6.44
N LYS A 287 0.54 50.83 7.70
CA LYS A 287 -0.42 50.38 8.71
C LYS A 287 -1.89 50.59 8.29
N ASP A 288 -2.22 51.68 7.61
CA ASP A 288 -3.59 51.92 7.14
C ASP A 288 -4.05 50.85 6.13
N VAL A 289 -3.10 50.22 5.42
CA VAL A 289 -3.37 49.04 4.55
C VAL A 289 -3.52 47.77 5.39
N TRP A 290 -2.70 47.57 6.42
CA TRP A 290 -2.78 46.41 7.32
C TRP A 290 -4.08 46.41 8.13
N ASP A 291 -4.49 47.55 8.70
CA ASP A 291 -5.75 47.72 9.45
C ASP A 291 -6.99 47.46 8.56
N VAL A 292 -6.87 47.64 7.23
CA VAL A 292 -7.89 47.32 6.22
C VAL A 292 -7.87 45.84 5.81
N ALA A 293 -6.68 45.25 5.75
CA ALA A 293 -6.47 43.85 5.36
C ALA A 293 -6.76 42.85 6.48
N ALA A 294 -6.57 43.23 7.75
CA ALA A 294 -6.61 42.34 8.91
C ALA A 294 -7.85 41.42 8.98
N PRO A 295 -9.10 41.86 8.74
CA PRO A 295 -10.27 40.97 8.81
C PRO A 295 -10.28 39.85 7.75
N VAL A 296 -9.52 40.00 6.66
CA VAL A 296 -9.34 38.98 5.62
C VAL A 296 -8.13 38.09 5.94
N VAL A 297 -7.07 38.67 6.51
CA VAL A 297 -5.94 37.89 7.06
C VAL A 297 -6.44 36.92 8.15
N ASP A 298 -7.30 37.40 9.06
CA ASP A 298 -8.00 36.60 10.06
C ASP A 298 -8.80 35.45 9.42
N ASN A 299 -9.57 35.72 8.36
CA ASN A 299 -10.39 34.69 7.72
C ASN A 299 -9.53 33.61 7.03
N ILE A 300 -8.51 34.00 6.26
CA ILE A 300 -7.64 33.04 5.56
C ILE A 300 -6.83 32.22 6.58
N ALA A 301 -6.31 32.84 7.65
CA ALA A 301 -5.63 32.11 8.73
C ALA A 301 -6.57 31.14 9.47
N GLN A 302 -7.83 31.53 9.71
CA GLN A 302 -8.84 30.66 10.32
C GLN A 302 -9.21 29.48 9.41
N GLU A 303 -9.35 29.70 8.10
CA GLU A 303 -9.65 28.63 7.15
C GLU A 303 -8.47 27.66 6.97
N VAL A 304 -7.25 28.17 6.83
CA VAL A 304 -6.02 27.36 6.76
C VAL A 304 -5.83 26.54 8.02
N SER A 305 -5.95 27.13 9.22
CA SER A 305 -5.82 26.41 10.49
C SER A 305 -6.92 25.36 10.69
N THR A 306 -8.16 25.67 10.34
CA THR A 306 -9.29 24.71 10.35
C THR A 306 -9.00 23.54 9.42
N LYS A 307 -8.50 23.80 8.20
CA LYS A 307 -8.18 22.76 7.23
C LYS A 307 -6.98 21.91 7.63
N ILE A 308 -5.96 22.50 8.25
CA ILE A 308 -4.84 21.76 8.85
C ILE A 308 -5.36 20.79 9.93
N ARG A 309 -6.26 21.25 10.82
CA ARG A 309 -6.83 20.40 11.87
C ARG A 309 -7.67 19.26 11.29
N GLU A 310 -8.54 19.54 10.31
CA GLU A 310 -9.33 18.54 9.57
C GLU A 310 -8.43 17.45 8.98
N LEU A 311 -7.42 17.86 8.20
CA LEU A 311 -6.50 16.97 7.49
C LEU A 311 -5.57 16.15 8.42
N ASN A 312 -5.29 16.64 9.62
CA ASN A 312 -4.42 15.96 10.60
C ASN A 312 -5.19 14.98 11.53
N GLY A 313 -6.53 14.94 11.42
CA GLY A 313 -7.42 14.16 12.28
C GLY A 313 -7.78 14.88 13.58
N ASP A 314 -8.39 16.05 13.44
CA ASP A 314 -8.84 16.98 14.50
C ASP A 314 -7.73 17.42 15.48
N LYS A 315 -6.48 17.48 14.99
CA LYS A 315 -5.28 17.77 15.79
C LYS A 315 -4.47 18.91 15.19
N THR A 316 -3.86 19.74 16.03
CA THR A 316 -2.86 20.70 15.55
C THR A 316 -1.54 20.01 15.18
N VAL A 317 -0.74 20.70 14.38
CA VAL A 317 0.63 20.30 14.02
C VAL A 317 1.63 20.70 15.13
N SER A 318 2.87 20.21 15.06
CA SER A 318 3.94 20.62 15.98
C SER A 318 4.68 21.88 15.53
N ALA A 319 4.64 22.19 14.23
CA ALA A 319 5.12 23.42 13.61
C ALA A 319 4.42 23.62 12.25
N CYS A 320 4.43 24.86 11.74
CA CYS A 320 3.91 25.21 10.42
C CYS A 320 4.96 26.02 9.65
N PHE A 321 5.31 25.58 8.44
CA PHE A 321 6.10 26.36 7.50
C PHE A 321 5.15 27.06 6.54
N VAL A 322 5.37 28.34 6.29
CA VAL A 322 4.59 29.14 5.34
C VAL A 322 5.50 29.51 4.17
N VAL A 323 5.03 29.38 2.94
CA VAL A 323 5.74 29.81 1.71
C VAL A 323 4.81 30.65 0.84
N GLY A 324 5.27 31.04 -0.36
CA GLY A 324 4.47 31.82 -1.29
C GLY A 324 4.45 33.33 -1.05
N GLY A 325 3.58 34.02 -1.78
CA GLY A 325 3.48 35.47 -1.78
C GLY A 325 2.58 36.05 -0.70
N GLY A 326 1.43 35.42 -0.43
CA GLY A 326 0.48 35.85 0.58
C GLY A 326 0.99 35.67 2.02
N GLY A 327 1.88 34.71 2.25
CA GLY A 327 2.53 34.48 3.54
C GLY A 327 3.42 35.63 4.03
N LYS A 328 3.69 36.63 3.17
CA LYS A 328 4.44 37.87 3.49
C LYS A 328 3.55 39.00 4.03
N ILE A 329 2.25 38.78 4.15
CA ILE A 329 1.29 39.81 4.55
C ILE A 329 1.30 39.93 6.08
N HIS A 330 1.38 41.18 6.56
CA HIS A 330 1.60 41.49 7.97
C HIS A 330 0.55 40.85 8.89
N GLY A 331 1.02 40.11 9.90
CA GLY A 331 0.17 39.41 10.86
C GLY A 331 -0.31 38.01 10.45
N PHE A 332 -0.07 37.56 9.21
CA PHE A 332 -0.58 36.25 8.77
C PHE A 332 0.03 35.07 9.54
N THR A 333 1.35 35.05 9.71
CA THR A 333 2.07 34.01 10.47
C THR A 333 1.69 33.99 11.95
N GLU A 334 1.55 35.18 12.53
CA GLU A 334 1.19 35.40 13.93
C GLU A 334 -0.26 34.97 14.20
N LYS A 335 -1.18 35.27 13.27
CA LYS A 335 -2.58 34.87 13.37
C LYS A 335 -2.75 33.36 13.15
N LEU A 336 -2.03 32.78 12.19
CA LEU A 336 -1.99 31.34 11.98
C LEU A 336 -1.36 30.59 13.18
N ALA A 337 -0.47 31.22 13.95
CA ALA A 337 0.03 30.67 15.21
C ALA A 337 -1.06 30.66 16.30
N GLU A 338 -1.80 31.76 16.47
CA GLU A 338 -2.94 31.85 17.39
C GLU A 338 -3.99 30.76 17.06
N ASP A 339 -4.43 30.68 15.81
CA ASP A 339 -5.50 29.78 15.38
C ASP A 339 -5.05 28.30 15.29
N LEU A 340 -3.75 27.99 15.44
CA LEU A 340 -3.18 26.64 15.56
C LEU A 340 -2.82 26.24 17.00
N ASP A 341 -3.06 27.09 18.02
CA ASP A 341 -2.57 26.91 19.40
C ASP A 341 -1.02 26.78 19.49
N LEU A 342 -0.27 27.47 18.63
CA LEU A 342 1.19 27.35 18.52
C LEU A 342 1.95 28.60 19.02
N PRO A 343 3.18 28.45 19.56
CA PRO A 343 4.10 29.56 19.74
C PRO A 343 4.47 30.19 18.38
N GLU A 344 4.58 31.51 18.32
CA GLU A 344 4.94 32.27 17.11
C GLU A 344 6.21 31.74 16.44
N GLU A 345 7.23 31.32 17.22
CA GLU A 345 8.49 30.81 16.66
C GLU A 345 8.35 29.46 15.94
N ARG A 346 7.16 28.84 16.00
CA ARG A 346 6.82 27.59 15.31
C ARG A 346 5.96 27.77 14.05
N VAL A 347 5.49 28.98 13.76
CA VAL A 347 4.78 29.31 12.51
C VAL A 347 5.56 30.39 11.78
N ALA A 348 6.27 30.00 10.72
CA ALA A 348 7.28 30.86 10.11
C ALA A 348 7.28 30.80 8.59
N LEU A 349 7.41 31.97 7.97
CA LEU A 349 7.69 32.15 6.56
C LEU A 349 9.07 31.56 6.20
N ARG A 350 9.16 30.81 5.11
CA ARG A 350 10.36 30.11 4.60
C ARG A 350 10.67 30.50 3.16
N GLY A 351 11.94 30.65 2.84
CA GLY A 351 12.44 30.88 1.48
C GLY A 351 13.91 30.53 1.34
N GLU A 352 14.80 31.44 1.74
CA GLU A 352 16.26 31.26 1.61
C GLU A 352 16.77 30.03 2.38
N GLU A 353 16.19 29.71 3.53
CA GLU A 353 16.63 28.58 4.36
C GLU A 353 16.17 27.21 3.87
N VAL A 354 15.12 27.13 3.04
CA VAL A 354 14.65 25.88 2.41
C VAL A 354 15.21 25.70 1.00
N LEU A 355 15.54 26.79 0.30
CA LEU A 355 16.20 26.78 -1.01
C LEU A 355 17.71 26.52 -0.91
N GLY A 356 18.17 25.75 0.09
CA GLY A 356 19.59 25.58 0.44
C GLY A 356 20.45 25.11 -0.74
N ASP A 357 20.19 23.89 -1.21
CA ASP A 357 20.95 23.19 -2.27
C ASP A 357 20.58 23.65 -3.70
N VAL A 358 20.08 24.88 -3.84
CA VAL A 358 19.77 25.52 -5.11
C VAL A 358 20.76 26.65 -5.40
N THR A 359 21.40 26.61 -6.57
CA THR A 359 22.29 27.66 -7.07
C THR A 359 21.63 28.35 -8.27
N PHE A 360 21.76 29.67 -8.37
CA PHE A 360 21.23 30.47 -9.48
C PHE A 360 22.39 31.07 -10.29
N GLU A 361 22.39 30.89 -11.61
CA GLU A 361 23.38 31.51 -12.50
C GLU A 361 23.08 32.99 -12.79
N GLN A 362 21.86 33.46 -12.47
CA GLN A 362 21.44 34.86 -12.56
C GLN A 362 21.72 35.62 -11.25
N GLU A 363 22.66 36.56 -11.30
CA GLU A 363 23.09 37.37 -10.13
C GLU A 363 21.98 38.29 -9.55
N ASP A 364 20.91 38.54 -10.29
CA ASP A 364 19.81 39.42 -9.86
C ASP A 364 18.67 38.70 -9.12
N ILE A 365 18.65 37.37 -9.13
CA ILE A 365 17.65 36.57 -8.40
C ILE A 365 18.06 36.40 -6.93
N LYS A 366 17.11 36.57 -6.02
CA LYS A 366 17.26 36.32 -4.59
C LYS A 366 16.41 35.11 -4.19
N LYS A 367 16.95 34.24 -3.34
CA LYS A 367 16.18 33.17 -2.71
C LYS A 367 15.05 33.79 -1.86
N ASP A 368 13.83 33.34 -2.09
CA ASP A 368 12.61 34.03 -1.65
C ASP A 368 11.44 33.01 -1.58
N PRO A 369 10.46 33.19 -0.66
CA PRO A 369 9.30 32.30 -0.53
C PRO A 369 8.50 32.04 -1.81
N LEU A 370 8.49 32.95 -2.79
CA LEU A 370 7.81 32.73 -4.08
C LEU A 370 8.53 31.73 -5.00
N LEU A 371 9.78 31.38 -4.73
CA LEU A 371 10.57 30.51 -5.62
C LEU A 371 10.48 29.02 -5.26
N VAL A 372 9.94 28.69 -4.08
CA VAL A 372 9.86 27.32 -3.55
C VAL A 372 9.10 26.40 -4.51
N THR A 373 7.89 26.81 -4.93
CA THR A 373 7.00 25.99 -5.78
C THR A 373 7.47 25.92 -7.24
N PRO A 374 7.88 27.02 -7.93
CA PRO A 374 8.53 26.96 -9.25
C PRO A 374 9.76 26.04 -9.32
N ILE A 375 10.54 25.96 -8.24
CA ILE A 375 11.71 25.08 -8.15
C ILE A 375 11.29 23.65 -7.82
N GLY A 376 10.29 23.46 -6.97
CA GLY A 376 9.68 22.16 -6.67
C GLY A 376 9.13 21.46 -7.92
N ILE A 377 8.55 22.22 -8.87
CA ILE A 377 8.10 21.70 -10.18
C ILE A 377 9.29 21.15 -10.99
N CYS A 378 10.44 21.82 -10.94
CA CYS A 378 11.64 21.38 -11.64
C CYS A 378 12.29 20.16 -10.98
N LEU A 379 12.37 20.16 -9.65
CA LEU A 379 12.96 19.07 -8.86
C LEU A 379 12.11 17.81 -8.93
N ASN A 380 10.77 17.93 -8.85
CA ASN A 380 9.88 16.79 -8.88
C ASN A 380 10.10 15.91 -10.12
N TYR A 381 10.43 16.47 -11.29
CA TYR A 381 10.78 15.69 -12.51
C TYR A 381 11.91 14.67 -12.31
N TYR A 382 12.84 14.92 -11.39
CA TYR A 382 13.96 14.03 -11.09
C TYR A 382 13.58 12.90 -10.13
N ASP A 383 12.70 13.18 -9.17
CA ASP A 383 12.19 12.18 -8.23
C ASP A 383 11.02 11.35 -8.83
N GLN A 384 10.18 11.99 -9.65
CA GLN A 384 8.94 11.49 -10.21
C GLN A 384 8.59 12.20 -11.54
N ARG A 385 8.60 11.47 -12.66
CA ARG A 385 8.07 12.01 -13.93
C ARG A 385 6.57 11.73 -13.99
N ASN A 386 5.72 12.73 -13.70
CA ASN A 386 4.27 12.56 -13.61
C ASN A 386 3.51 13.22 -14.77
N ASN A 387 3.65 12.71 -16.00
CA ASN A 387 3.01 13.34 -17.17
C ASN A 387 1.50 13.02 -17.30
N PHE A 388 0.88 13.29 -18.45
CA PHE A 388 -0.30 12.53 -18.89
C PHE A 388 -0.07 11.94 -20.28
N ILE A 389 -0.46 10.68 -20.46
CA ILE A 389 -0.46 10.01 -21.76
C ILE A 389 -1.89 9.77 -22.24
N MET A 390 -2.09 9.93 -23.55
CA MET A 390 -3.28 9.46 -24.24
C MET A 390 -3.00 8.03 -24.73
N VAL A 391 -3.86 7.07 -24.41
CA VAL A 391 -3.79 5.71 -24.98
C VAL A 391 -5.16 5.27 -25.51
N ARG A 392 -5.19 4.14 -26.19
CA ARG A 392 -6.43 3.58 -26.74
C ARG A 392 -6.69 2.19 -26.17
N PHE A 393 -7.61 2.09 -25.22
CA PHE A 393 -7.93 0.85 -24.51
C PHE A 393 -9.22 0.23 -25.07
N ASN A 394 -9.16 -1.04 -25.51
CA ASN A 394 -10.28 -1.77 -26.14
C ASN A 394 -11.03 -0.98 -27.24
N GLY A 395 -10.32 -0.07 -27.91
CA GLY A 395 -10.84 0.78 -28.98
C GLY A 395 -11.34 2.17 -28.57
N GLU A 396 -11.55 2.44 -27.28
CA GLU A 396 -11.87 3.76 -26.74
C GLU A 396 -10.59 4.56 -26.46
N ARG A 397 -10.67 5.90 -26.45
CA ARG A 397 -9.52 6.77 -26.09
C ARG A 397 -9.65 7.19 -24.64
N ILE A 398 -8.60 6.97 -23.87
CA ILE A 398 -8.50 7.37 -22.46
C ILE A 398 -7.25 8.23 -22.24
N LYS A 399 -7.34 9.12 -21.26
CA LYS A 399 -6.25 9.97 -20.77
C LYS A 399 -5.82 9.43 -19.41
N LEU A 400 -4.53 9.18 -19.22
CA LEU A 400 -3.95 8.58 -18.02
C LEU A 400 -2.90 9.50 -17.42
N TYR A 401 -2.82 9.55 -16.10
CA TYR A 401 -1.78 10.26 -15.36
C TYR A 401 -0.54 9.37 -15.25
N ASP A 402 0.55 9.80 -15.90
CA ASP A 402 1.75 9.02 -16.14
C ASP A 402 2.83 9.29 -15.10
N ASN A 403 2.70 8.68 -13.92
CA ASN A 403 3.67 8.78 -12.82
C ASN A 403 4.99 7.99 -13.03
N ASN A 404 5.36 7.72 -14.29
CA ASN A 404 6.49 6.87 -14.67
C ASN A 404 6.38 5.41 -14.20
N ARG A 405 5.21 5.00 -13.66
CA ARG A 405 4.83 3.61 -13.34
C ARG A 405 3.61 3.11 -14.13
N LEU A 406 2.99 3.91 -15.01
CA LEU A 406 1.77 3.50 -15.71
C LEU A 406 1.92 2.16 -16.43
N THR A 407 1.10 1.20 -16.00
CA THR A 407 0.98 -0.13 -16.58
C THR A 407 -0.31 -0.27 -17.40
N ILE A 408 -0.48 -1.42 -18.06
CA ILE A 408 -1.75 -1.75 -18.72
C ILE A 408 -2.90 -1.91 -17.71
N VAL A 409 -2.64 -2.21 -16.42
CA VAL A 409 -3.69 -2.19 -15.39
C VAL A 409 -4.28 -0.80 -15.20
N ASP A 410 -3.45 0.24 -15.16
CA ASP A 410 -3.90 1.62 -14.98
C ASP A 410 -4.80 2.08 -16.15
N ALA A 411 -4.46 1.64 -17.38
CA ALA A 411 -5.33 1.82 -18.55
C ALA A 411 -6.68 1.11 -18.38
N ALA A 412 -6.69 -0.10 -17.82
CA ALA A 412 -7.90 -0.86 -17.56
C ALA A 412 -8.78 -0.21 -16.48
N LEU A 413 -8.21 0.18 -15.33
CA LEU A 413 -8.93 0.85 -14.25
C LEU A 413 -9.54 2.19 -14.70
N GLN A 414 -8.78 3.01 -15.44
CA GLN A 414 -9.30 4.30 -15.93
C GLN A 414 -10.37 4.14 -17.02
N ALA A 415 -10.37 3.01 -17.76
CA ALA A 415 -11.45 2.63 -18.67
C ALA A 415 -12.67 2.02 -17.94
N GLY A 416 -12.59 1.77 -16.63
CA GLY A 416 -13.63 1.08 -15.87
C GLY A 416 -13.76 -0.40 -16.21
N PHE A 417 -12.68 -1.03 -16.71
CA PHE A 417 -12.62 -2.46 -16.95
C PHE A 417 -12.53 -3.21 -15.60
N PRO A 418 -13.32 -4.27 -15.35
CA PRO A 418 -13.38 -4.88 -14.03
C PRO A 418 -12.05 -5.50 -13.60
N ASN A 419 -11.60 -5.19 -12.39
CA ASN A 419 -10.39 -5.78 -11.79
C ASN A 419 -10.50 -7.33 -11.74
N ASP A 420 -11.70 -7.83 -11.48
CA ASP A 420 -12.03 -9.25 -11.43
C ASP A 420 -12.19 -9.94 -12.81
N GLU A 421 -11.99 -9.19 -13.91
CA GLU A 421 -11.77 -9.67 -15.29
C GLU A 421 -10.31 -9.51 -15.76
N LEU A 422 -9.42 -8.87 -14.98
CA LEU A 422 -7.97 -8.81 -15.28
C LEU A 422 -7.22 -10.01 -14.72
N PHE A 423 -7.47 -10.33 -13.46
CA PHE A 423 -6.78 -11.41 -12.75
C PHE A 423 -7.58 -12.72 -12.85
N PRO A 424 -6.91 -13.88 -13.00
CA PRO A 424 -7.59 -15.17 -13.07
C PRO A 424 -8.19 -15.55 -11.71
N LYS A 425 -9.45 -15.96 -11.71
CA LYS A 425 -10.09 -16.50 -10.50
C LYS A 425 -9.76 -17.97 -10.33
N ARG A 426 -9.50 -18.39 -9.09
CA ARG A 426 -9.57 -19.82 -8.75
C ARG A 426 -11.01 -20.28 -8.70
N GLY A 427 -11.24 -21.52 -9.12
CA GLY A 427 -12.51 -22.20 -8.90
C GLY A 427 -12.81 -22.41 -7.42
N THR A 428 -14.09 -22.56 -7.09
CA THR A 428 -14.57 -22.70 -5.71
C THR A 428 -13.83 -23.84 -4.99
N PRO A 429 -13.22 -23.59 -3.81
CA PRO A 429 -12.64 -24.66 -3.00
C PRO A 429 -13.74 -25.55 -2.37
N ILE A 430 -13.33 -26.68 -1.81
CA ILE A 430 -14.18 -27.52 -0.96
C ILE A 430 -13.53 -27.69 0.41
N ASN A 431 -14.28 -27.30 1.45
CA ASN A 431 -14.01 -27.57 2.85
C ASN A 431 -14.77 -28.83 3.27
N PHE A 432 -14.13 -29.72 4.02
CA PHE A 432 -14.77 -30.91 4.61
C PHE A 432 -14.02 -31.36 5.86
N THR A 433 -14.55 -32.33 6.59
CA THR A 433 -13.93 -32.85 7.82
C THR A 433 -13.65 -34.35 7.67
N VAL A 434 -12.46 -34.83 8.05
CA VAL A 434 -12.13 -36.26 8.09
C VAL A 434 -11.77 -36.66 9.52
N ASN A 435 -12.55 -37.56 10.13
CA ASN A 435 -12.36 -38.02 11.51
C ASN A 435 -12.22 -36.86 12.54
N GLY A 436 -12.92 -35.75 12.34
CA GLY A 436 -12.84 -34.54 13.18
C GLY A 436 -11.73 -33.54 12.80
N VAL A 437 -10.89 -33.84 11.80
CA VAL A 437 -9.85 -32.93 11.29
C VAL A 437 -10.34 -32.21 10.04
N ALA A 438 -10.32 -30.88 10.04
CA ALA A 438 -10.69 -30.07 8.88
C ALA A 438 -9.72 -30.28 7.70
N ARG A 439 -10.25 -30.32 6.48
CA ARG A 439 -9.55 -30.44 5.20
C ARG A 439 -10.06 -29.37 4.24
N LEU A 440 -9.16 -28.84 3.42
CA LEU A 440 -9.42 -27.86 2.36
C LEU A 440 -8.79 -28.37 1.06
N VAL A 441 -9.58 -28.51 0.00
CA VAL A 441 -9.08 -28.74 -1.36
C VAL A 441 -9.36 -27.48 -2.19
N ARG A 442 -8.30 -26.87 -2.73
CA ARG A 442 -8.37 -25.63 -3.52
C ARG A 442 -8.80 -25.98 -4.95
N GLY A 443 -9.63 -25.13 -5.57
CA GLY A 443 -10.00 -25.26 -6.98
C GLY A 443 -8.83 -24.96 -7.94
N GLU A 444 -9.05 -25.30 -9.21
CA GLU A 444 -8.09 -25.02 -10.28
C GLU A 444 -7.96 -23.51 -10.52
N ALA A 445 -6.83 -23.07 -11.06
CA ALA A 445 -6.63 -21.67 -11.45
C ALA A 445 -7.17 -21.46 -12.87
N GLY A 446 -7.85 -20.33 -13.09
CA GLY A 446 -8.21 -19.88 -14.44
C GLY A 446 -6.99 -19.35 -15.22
N ASP A 447 -7.19 -19.16 -16.52
CA ASP A 447 -6.25 -18.47 -17.39
C ASP A 447 -6.32 -16.95 -17.14
N GLY A 448 -5.17 -16.29 -17.05
CA GLY A 448 -5.08 -14.84 -16.92
C GLY A 448 -5.55 -14.11 -18.19
N ALA A 449 -5.95 -12.84 -18.04
CA ALA A 449 -6.40 -12.03 -19.18
C ALA A 449 -5.34 -11.96 -20.29
N VAL A 450 -5.77 -12.11 -21.55
CA VAL A 450 -4.85 -12.05 -22.70
C VAL A 450 -4.67 -10.60 -23.11
N VAL A 451 -3.50 -10.06 -22.78
CA VAL A 451 -3.16 -8.66 -23.00
C VAL A 451 -2.27 -8.49 -24.23
N THR A 452 -2.61 -7.50 -25.06
CA THR A 452 -1.74 -7.02 -26.13
C THR A 452 -1.59 -5.51 -26.11
N MET A 453 -0.38 -5.02 -26.39
CA MET A 453 -0.07 -3.61 -26.62
C MET A 453 0.56 -3.44 -27.99
N ASN A 454 0.05 -2.51 -28.79
CA ASN A 454 0.48 -2.25 -30.17
C ASN A 454 0.51 -3.52 -31.05
N GLY A 455 -0.43 -4.44 -30.79
CA GLY A 455 -0.56 -5.73 -31.50
C GLY A 455 0.47 -6.80 -31.11
N LYS A 456 1.24 -6.61 -30.04
CA LYS A 456 2.17 -7.61 -29.47
C LYS A 456 1.64 -8.13 -28.12
N PRO A 457 1.86 -9.41 -27.77
CA PRO A 457 1.62 -9.90 -26.40
C PRO A 457 2.38 -9.06 -25.36
N ALA A 458 1.74 -8.79 -24.24
CA ALA A 458 2.24 -7.98 -23.15
C ALA A 458 1.75 -8.56 -21.80
N SER A 459 2.42 -8.22 -20.69
CA SER A 459 1.87 -8.42 -19.33
C SER A 459 0.92 -7.27 -18.98
N ILE A 460 -0.02 -7.49 -18.06
CA ILE A 460 -0.77 -6.39 -17.41
C ILE A 460 0.16 -5.32 -16.80
N ASN A 461 1.34 -5.73 -16.32
CA ASN A 461 2.34 -4.85 -15.70
C ASN A 461 3.30 -4.20 -16.72
N THR A 462 3.01 -4.30 -18.03
CA THR A 462 3.87 -3.69 -19.07
C THR A 462 3.73 -2.17 -19.02
N PRO A 463 4.83 -1.40 -18.94
CA PRO A 463 4.78 0.06 -19.00
C PRO A 463 4.15 0.56 -20.29
N LEU A 464 3.28 1.57 -20.17
CA LEU A 464 2.56 2.13 -21.31
C LEU A 464 3.43 3.07 -22.16
N GLU A 465 3.30 2.95 -23.48
CA GLU A 465 3.84 3.94 -24.43
C GLU A 465 2.77 4.99 -24.77
N PRO A 466 3.10 6.29 -24.90
CA PRO A 466 2.16 7.32 -25.34
C PRO A 466 1.57 7.00 -26.72
N ASN A 467 0.24 7.11 -26.84
CA ASN A 467 -0.57 6.73 -28.03
C ASN A 467 -0.60 5.22 -28.34
N SER A 468 -0.24 4.36 -27.39
CA SER A 468 -0.39 2.91 -27.53
C SER A 468 -1.84 2.46 -27.71
N GLU A 469 -2.03 1.36 -28.44
CA GLU A 469 -3.31 0.66 -28.56
C GLU A 469 -3.25 -0.64 -27.73
N ILE A 470 -4.03 -0.67 -26.65
CA ILE A 470 -4.17 -1.80 -25.72
C ILE A 470 -5.45 -2.56 -26.08
N VAL A 471 -5.34 -3.89 -26.16
CA VAL A 471 -6.50 -4.79 -26.19
C VAL A 471 -6.33 -5.85 -25.10
N ILE A 472 -7.35 -6.00 -24.27
CA ILE A 472 -7.45 -7.05 -23.24
C ILE A 472 -8.66 -7.93 -23.55
N GLU A 473 -8.42 -9.24 -23.67
CA GLU A 473 -9.46 -10.27 -23.59
C GLU A 473 -9.54 -10.74 -22.11
N PRO A 474 -10.74 -10.78 -21.48
CA PRO A 474 -10.91 -11.08 -20.05
C PRO A 474 -10.27 -12.38 -19.57
N SER A 475 -9.92 -12.44 -18.28
CA SER A 475 -9.49 -13.65 -17.58
C SER A 475 -10.62 -14.68 -17.48
N THR A 476 -10.27 -15.93 -17.20
CA THR A 476 -11.24 -17.00 -16.91
C THR A 476 -11.26 -17.34 -15.42
N ALA A 477 -12.36 -17.96 -14.98
CA ALA A 477 -12.43 -18.63 -13.69
C ALA A 477 -12.06 -20.11 -13.87
N GLY A 478 -11.16 -20.60 -13.03
CA GLY A 478 -10.79 -22.01 -13.02
C GLY A 478 -11.93 -22.92 -12.54
N GLU A 479 -11.82 -24.21 -12.85
CA GLU A 479 -12.82 -25.19 -12.45
C GLU A 479 -12.85 -25.41 -10.93
N ALA A 480 -14.04 -25.68 -10.40
CA ALA A 480 -14.25 -25.93 -8.98
C ALA A 480 -13.44 -27.16 -8.50
N ALA A 481 -13.07 -27.18 -7.22
CA ALA A 481 -12.37 -28.31 -6.64
C ALA A 481 -13.15 -29.62 -6.84
N VAL A 482 -12.44 -30.69 -7.19
CA VAL A 482 -13.00 -32.06 -7.24
C VAL A 482 -12.10 -32.95 -6.42
N TYR A 483 -12.68 -33.59 -5.39
CA TYR A 483 -11.98 -34.55 -4.54
C TYR A 483 -12.89 -35.74 -4.25
N LYS A 484 -12.33 -36.94 -4.22
CA LYS A 484 -13.09 -38.20 -4.04
C LYS A 484 -12.66 -38.98 -2.81
N ILE A 485 -13.55 -39.85 -2.33
CA ILE A 485 -13.23 -40.77 -1.21
C ILE A 485 -12.01 -41.63 -1.54
N SER A 486 -11.87 -42.10 -2.79
CA SER A 486 -10.70 -42.82 -3.29
C SER A 486 -9.38 -42.04 -3.29
N GLN A 487 -9.40 -40.73 -3.00
CA GLN A 487 -8.20 -39.89 -2.88
C GLN A 487 -7.79 -39.64 -1.42
N LEU A 488 -8.54 -40.16 -0.44
CA LEU A 488 -8.19 -40.07 0.98
C LEU A 488 -7.15 -41.12 1.37
N ASP A 489 -6.09 -40.71 2.05
CA ASP A 489 -5.12 -41.64 2.66
C ASP A 489 -5.78 -42.52 3.72
N GLU A 490 -6.74 -41.95 4.47
CA GLU A 490 -7.55 -42.63 5.46
C GLU A 490 -8.48 -43.71 4.86
N TYR A 491 -8.71 -43.68 3.53
CA TYR A 491 -9.38 -44.74 2.77
C TYR A 491 -8.37 -45.77 2.26
N ASN A 492 -7.36 -45.33 1.51
CA ASN A 492 -6.43 -46.19 0.77
C ASN A 492 -5.50 -47.03 1.67
N HIS A 493 -5.05 -46.47 2.79
CA HIS A 493 -4.03 -47.09 3.64
C HIS A 493 -4.60 -47.75 4.92
N SER A 494 -5.93 -47.68 5.13
CA SER A 494 -6.55 -48.08 6.40
C SER A 494 -7.34 -49.39 6.28
N VAL A 495 -6.71 -50.50 6.70
CA VAL A 495 -7.36 -51.81 6.82
C VAL A 495 -7.80 -52.10 8.25
N ILE A 496 -8.92 -52.81 8.38
CA ILE A 496 -9.45 -53.35 9.64
C ILE A 496 -9.34 -54.88 9.62
N THR A 497 -8.86 -55.49 10.72
CA THR A 497 -8.59 -56.94 10.76
C THR A 497 -9.52 -57.69 11.73
N PHE A 498 -10.06 -58.83 11.28
CA PHE A 498 -10.97 -59.72 12.01
C PHE A 498 -10.40 -61.15 12.11
N ILE A 499 -10.92 -61.97 13.03
CA ILE A 499 -10.54 -63.39 13.19
C ILE A 499 -11.72 -64.30 12.81
N ILE A 500 -11.82 -64.69 11.54
CA ILE A 500 -12.93 -65.48 11.01
C ILE A 500 -12.55 -66.97 11.00
N ASN A 501 -13.28 -67.80 11.75
CA ASN A 501 -13.03 -69.24 11.88
C ASN A 501 -11.54 -69.58 12.15
N GLY A 502 -10.90 -68.80 13.03
CA GLY A 502 -9.49 -68.95 13.40
C GLY A 502 -8.46 -68.42 12.39
N ARG A 503 -8.88 -67.80 11.28
CA ARG A 503 -8.00 -67.13 10.29
C ARG A 503 -8.10 -65.62 10.43
N ARG A 504 -6.98 -64.90 10.25
CA ARG A 504 -7.03 -63.43 10.10
C ARG A 504 -7.55 -63.07 8.71
N VAL A 505 -8.48 -62.13 8.66
CA VAL A 505 -9.03 -61.52 7.44
C VAL A 505 -8.91 -60.01 7.61
N SER A 506 -8.27 -59.34 6.66
CA SER A 506 -8.14 -57.87 6.65
C SER A 506 -8.99 -57.31 5.53
N CYS A 507 -9.87 -56.37 5.87
CA CYS A 507 -10.79 -55.70 4.96
C CYS A 507 -10.43 -54.20 4.90
N PRO A 508 -10.73 -53.46 3.82
CA PRO A 508 -10.62 -52.00 3.82
C PRO A 508 -11.59 -51.39 4.85
N ARG A 509 -11.25 -50.25 5.47
CA ARG A 509 -12.26 -49.51 6.26
C ARG A 509 -13.36 -48.98 5.35
N PHE A 510 -14.60 -49.08 5.80
CA PHE A 510 -15.68 -48.30 5.21
C PHE A 510 -15.52 -46.83 5.60
N VAL A 511 -15.80 -45.94 4.67
CA VAL A 511 -15.99 -44.51 4.94
C VAL A 511 -17.48 -44.22 4.97
N GLN A 512 -17.90 -43.39 5.91
CA GLN A 512 -19.23 -42.79 5.93
C GLN A 512 -19.13 -41.29 5.64
N VAL A 513 -20.05 -40.75 4.86
CA VAL A 513 -20.19 -39.31 4.60
C VAL A 513 -21.53 -38.87 5.18
N ASN A 514 -21.51 -37.90 6.09
CA ASN A 514 -22.68 -37.40 6.82
C ASN A 514 -23.51 -38.52 7.52
N GLY A 515 -22.86 -39.65 7.83
CA GLY A 515 -23.46 -40.84 8.45
C GLY A 515 -23.91 -41.93 7.48
N GLU A 516 -24.00 -41.70 6.17
CA GLU A 516 -24.36 -42.72 5.18
C GLU A 516 -23.12 -43.36 4.52
N LEU A 517 -23.25 -44.59 4.00
CA LEU A 517 -22.15 -45.33 3.35
C LEU A 517 -22.10 -44.99 1.85
N GLU A 518 -21.09 -44.24 1.44
CA GLU A 518 -20.89 -43.80 0.05
C GLU A 518 -19.77 -44.60 -0.66
N PRO A 519 -19.79 -44.73 -2.01
CA PRO A 519 -18.79 -45.47 -2.78
C PRO A 519 -17.49 -44.68 -2.98
N GLU A 520 -16.42 -45.38 -3.40
CA GLU A 520 -15.08 -44.79 -3.58
C GLU A 520 -15.03 -43.64 -4.60
N ASP A 521 -15.94 -43.63 -5.58
CA ASP A 521 -16.02 -42.63 -6.64
C ASP A 521 -16.87 -41.41 -6.27
N TYR A 522 -17.50 -41.41 -5.08
CA TYR A 522 -18.22 -40.27 -4.51
C TYR A 522 -17.33 -39.03 -4.49
N SER A 523 -17.87 -37.94 -5.02
CA SER A 523 -17.20 -36.63 -5.05
C SER A 523 -17.65 -35.82 -3.85
N ILE A 524 -16.69 -35.55 -2.96
CA ILE A 524 -16.83 -34.87 -1.68
C ILE A 524 -17.35 -33.45 -1.91
N ARG A 525 -18.15 -32.95 -0.96
CA ARG A 525 -18.89 -31.69 -1.04
C ARG A 525 -18.56 -30.76 0.12
N GLU A 526 -18.94 -29.51 -0.06
CA GLU A 526 -18.77 -28.45 0.92
C GLU A 526 -19.48 -28.79 2.25
N ASN A 527 -18.71 -28.80 3.34
CA ASN A 527 -19.09 -29.21 4.70
C ASN A 527 -19.42 -30.70 4.90
N ASP A 528 -18.98 -31.61 4.02
CA ASP A 528 -19.11 -33.06 4.28
C ASP A 528 -18.34 -33.49 5.53
N VAL A 529 -19.00 -34.27 6.40
CA VAL A 529 -18.38 -34.92 7.56
C VAL A 529 -18.09 -36.37 7.23
N ILE A 530 -16.80 -36.67 7.05
CA ILE A 530 -16.27 -37.96 6.63
C ILE A 530 -15.71 -38.71 7.84
N GLU A 531 -16.24 -39.90 8.11
CA GLU A 531 -15.80 -40.76 9.23
C GLU A 531 -15.33 -42.13 8.75
N THR A 532 -14.16 -42.58 9.23
CA THR A 532 -13.67 -43.94 8.99
C THR A 532 -14.27 -44.92 10.00
N ARG A 533 -15.02 -45.89 9.49
CA ARG A 533 -15.81 -46.80 10.31
C ARG A 533 -14.99 -47.98 10.81
N ASN A 534 -14.81 -48.06 12.13
CA ASN A 534 -14.03 -49.09 12.84
C ASN A 534 -14.79 -50.42 13.09
N TYR A 535 -15.79 -50.75 12.27
CA TYR A 535 -16.55 -52.01 12.38
C TYR A 535 -17.27 -52.41 11.08
N TYR A 536 -17.40 -53.71 10.85
CA TYR A 536 -18.26 -54.30 9.84
C TYR A 536 -19.53 -54.88 10.50
N THR A 537 -20.53 -55.28 9.73
CA THR A 537 -21.51 -56.29 10.19
C THR A 537 -21.08 -57.69 9.76
N VAL A 538 -21.56 -58.74 10.45
CA VAL A 538 -21.39 -60.14 10.04
C VAL A 538 -21.72 -60.34 8.54
N ARG A 539 -22.82 -59.75 8.06
CA ARG A 539 -23.26 -59.75 6.66
C ARG A 539 -22.22 -59.12 5.73
N GLN A 540 -21.65 -57.98 6.10
CA GLN A 540 -20.64 -57.29 5.29
C GLN A 540 -19.34 -58.12 5.19
N ILE A 541 -18.90 -58.78 6.27
CA ILE A 541 -17.73 -59.67 6.21
C ILE A 541 -18.02 -60.90 5.32
N ALA A 542 -19.22 -61.49 5.44
CA ALA A 542 -19.63 -62.61 4.59
C ALA A 542 -19.63 -62.23 3.10
N GLN A 543 -20.16 -61.05 2.76
CA GLN A 543 -20.16 -60.51 1.40
C GLN A 543 -18.74 -60.20 0.89
N PHE A 544 -17.86 -59.62 1.72
CA PHE A 544 -16.47 -59.35 1.36
C PHE A 544 -15.67 -60.65 1.11
N MET A 545 -16.02 -61.75 1.79
CA MET A 545 -15.39 -63.06 1.61
C MET A 545 -16.06 -63.92 0.50
N ASP A 546 -17.08 -63.41 -0.19
CA ASP A 546 -17.94 -64.15 -1.15
C ASP A 546 -18.50 -65.46 -0.56
N LEU A 547 -19.01 -65.39 0.68
CA LEU A 547 -19.53 -66.54 1.43
C LEU A 547 -21.05 -66.50 1.62
N VAL A 548 -21.71 -67.58 1.23
CA VAL A 548 -23.07 -67.91 1.68
C VAL A 548 -22.98 -68.53 3.08
N ILE A 549 -23.51 -67.82 4.07
CA ILE A 549 -23.70 -68.32 5.44
C ILE A 549 -25.06 -69.02 5.51
N ASP A 550 -25.06 -70.23 6.09
CA ASP A 550 -26.28 -70.94 6.45
C ASP A 550 -26.98 -70.22 7.63
N THR A 551 -28.13 -69.60 7.35
CA THR A 551 -28.89 -68.83 8.35
C THR A 551 -29.66 -69.70 9.36
N ASP A 552 -29.73 -71.02 9.16
CA ASP A 552 -30.35 -71.95 10.12
C ASP A 552 -29.33 -72.43 11.18
N GLN A 553 -28.07 -71.97 11.14
CA GLN A 553 -27.03 -72.29 12.11
C GLN A 553 -26.51 -71.06 12.88
N MET A 554 -26.16 -71.29 14.15
CA MET A 554 -25.67 -70.25 15.07
C MET A 554 -24.37 -69.62 14.59
N ILE A 555 -24.36 -68.30 14.52
CA ILE A 555 -23.19 -67.45 14.31
C ILE A 555 -22.76 -66.93 15.68
N PHE A 556 -21.45 -66.87 15.95
CA PHE A 556 -20.90 -66.31 17.19
C PHE A 556 -19.95 -65.16 16.88
N VAL A 557 -20.05 -64.05 17.62
CA VAL A 557 -19.09 -62.94 17.62
C VAL A 557 -18.50 -62.87 19.03
N ASN A 558 -17.16 -62.97 19.17
CA ASN A 558 -16.47 -63.05 20.46
C ASN A 558 -17.07 -64.10 21.45
N ASN A 559 -17.59 -65.22 20.93
CA ASN A 559 -18.30 -66.29 21.66
C ASN A 559 -19.73 -65.96 22.15
N GLU A 560 -20.32 -64.82 21.80
CA GLU A 560 -21.75 -64.52 22.02
C GLU A 560 -22.57 -64.77 20.74
N GLU A 561 -23.81 -65.25 20.88
CA GLU A 561 -24.71 -65.57 19.76
C GLU A 561 -25.10 -64.29 19.00
N ALA A 562 -24.91 -64.29 17.68
CA ALA A 562 -24.95 -63.10 16.83
C ALA A 562 -25.86 -63.29 15.61
N GLY A 563 -26.40 -62.17 15.11
CA GLY A 563 -27.15 -62.12 13.85
C GLY A 563 -26.30 -61.56 12.70
N LEU A 564 -26.82 -61.66 11.47
CA LEU A 564 -26.17 -61.09 10.28
C LEU A 564 -25.86 -59.59 10.39
N ASP A 565 -26.65 -58.84 11.16
CA ASP A 565 -26.51 -57.40 11.33
C ASP A 565 -25.78 -57.02 12.64
N THR A 566 -25.25 -58.00 13.39
CA THR A 566 -24.39 -57.76 14.56
C THR A 566 -23.08 -57.10 14.13
N LEU A 567 -22.63 -56.12 14.91
CA LEU A 567 -21.41 -55.36 14.65
C LEU A 567 -20.16 -56.14 15.08
N VAL A 568 -19.15 -56.13 14.23
CA VAL A 568 -17.85 -56.79 14.41
C VAL A 568 -16.78 -55.72 14.34
N TYR A 569 -16.13 -55.44 15.47
CA TYR A 569 -15.08 -54.43 15.60
C TYR A 569 -13.69 -55.04 15.35
N GLU A 570 -12.67 -54.18 15.25
CA GLU A 570 -11.29 -54.61 15.03
C GLU A 570 -10.81 -55.64 16.06
N ASN A 571 -10.11 -56.68 15.59
CA ASN A 571 -9.65 -57.87 16.32
C ASN A 571 -10.74 -58.80 16.89
N PHE A 572 -12.03 -58.54 16.65
CA PHE A 572 -13.09 -59.47 17.08
C PHE A 572 -12.98 -60.81 16.33
N SER A 573 -13.33 -61.90 17.02
CA SER A 573 -13.55 -63.20 16.37
C SER A 573 -14.97 -63.34 15.87
N VAL A 574 -15.13 -64.03 14.74
CA VAL A 574 -16.43 -64.51 14.27
C VAL A 574 -16.30 -66.00 13.92
N GLU A 575 -17.19 -66.82 14.48
CA GLU A 575 -17.31 -68.24 14.16
C GLU A 575 -18.68 -68.51 13.52
N TRP A 576 -18.66 -69.08 12.33
CA TRP A 576 -19.86 -69.47 11.59
C TRP A 576 -19.59 -70.72 10.76
N LYS A 577 -20.64 -71.43 10.37
CA LYS A 577 -20.55 -72.46 9.33
C LYS A 577 -21.02 -71.90 8.00
N THR A 578 -20.23 -72.17 6.98
CA THR A 578 -20.59 -71.95 5.57
C THR A 578 -21.34 -73.16 5.04
N ASP A 579 -22.21 -72.95 4.06
CA ASP A 579 -22.85 -74.06 3.33
C ASP A 579 -21.79 -74.82 2.49
N GLU A 580 -21.65 -76.13 2.68
CA GLU A 580 -20.71 -76.97 1.90
C GLU A 580 -21.21 -77.30 0.48
N TYR A 581 -21.76 -76.30 -0.24
CA TYR A 581 -22.22 -76.42 -1.62
C TYR A 581 -21.90 -75.16 -2.46
N GLY A 582 -20.63 -74.74 -2.51
CA GLY A 582 -20.26 -73.55 -3.30
C GLY A 582 -18.79 -73.37 -3.73
N VAL A 583 -17.80 -74.02 -3.11
CA VAL A 583 -16.38 -73.68 -3.36
C VAL A 583 -15.64 -74.78 -4.13
N ALA A 584 -15.34 -74.52 -5.40
CA ALA A 584 -14.35 -75.31 -6.15
C ALA A 584 -12.95 -74.98 -5.64
N ARG A 585 -12.14 -76.01 -5.35
CA ARG A 585 -10.72 -75.79 -5.03
C ARG A 585 -9.96 -75.24 -6.24
N ILE A 586 -9.24 -74.16 -6.03
CA ILE A 586 -8.05 -73.81 -6.81
C ILE A 586 -6.89 -73.78 -5.81
N ASP A 587 -5.93 -74.69 -5.99
CA ASP A 587 -4.76 -74.78 -5.12
C ASP A 587 -3.74 -73.67 -5.43
N ASN A 588 -2.81 -73.43 -4.48
CA ASN A 588 -1.74 -72.42 -4.60
C ASN A 588 -1.01 -72.46 -5.95
N ASN A 589 -0.64 -71.28 -6.44
CA ASN A 589 0.58 -71.14 -7.23
C ASN A 589 1.37 -69.90 -6.77
N ASN A 590 2.66 -70.08 -6.51
CA ASN A 590 3.59 -68.96 -6.37
C ASN A 590 3.75 -68.28 -7.74
N TYR A 591 3.89 -66.97 -7.76
CA TYR A 591 4.52 -66.26 -8.87
C TYR A 591 5.73 -65.51 -8.36
N ASN A 592 6.89 -65.76 -8.97
CA ASN A 592 8.12 -65.04 -8.70
C ASN A 592 9.00 -64.99 -9.97
N ASP A 593 8.66 -64.01 -10.82
CA ASP A 593 9.54 -63.32 -11.78
C ASP A 593 10.02 -64.03 -13.08
N THR A 594 10.46 -63.16 -14.01
CA THR A 594 11.32 -63.28 -15.21
C THR A 594 10.83 -63.90 -16.55
N GLN A 595 10.88 -63.00 -17.56
CA GLN A 595 11.38 -63.15 -18.96
C GLN A 595 10.56 -63.80 -20.10
N GLU A 596 10.35 -62.97 -21.14
CA GLU A 596 10.64 -63.16 -22.59
C GLU A 596 10.34 -64.54 -23.23
N SER A 597 9.53 -64.66 -24.30
CA SER A 597 9.94 -64.19 -25.66
C SER A 597 8.89 -64.46 -26.76
N ASP A 598 8.74 -63.47 -27.67
CA ASP A 598 8.61 -63.49 -29.14
C ASP A 598 7.61 -64.37 -29.97
N SER A 599 7.38 -63.87 -31.20
CA SER A 599 6.75 -64.46 -32.40
C SER A 599 5.19 -64.52 -32.43
N ASP A 600 4.49 -63.77 -33.29
CA ASP A 600 4.27 -63.86 -34.78
C ASP A 600 2.95 -64.63 -35.10
N ASP A 601 2.12 -64.40 -36.12
CA ASP A 601 1.89 -63.40 -37.21
C ASP A 601 0.42 -63.67 -37.70
N ALA A 602 -0.38 -62.88 -38.46
CA ALA A 602 -0.19 -61.66 -39.23
C ALA A 602 -1.54 -60.94 -39.47
N SER A 603 -1.53 -59.60 -39.64
CA SER A 603 -2.26 -58.96 -40.77
C SER A 603 -1.99 -57.43 -40.93
N VAL A 604 -1.04 -57.08 -41.81
CA VAL A 604 -1.18 -56.22 -43.03
C VAL A 604 -2.56 -55.55 -43.27
N LEU A 605 -2.71 -54.30 -43.75
CA LEU A 605 -1.94 -53.34 -44.60
C LEU A 605 -2.20 -51.87 -44.09
N ALA A 606 -1.64 -50.71 -44.53
CA ALA A 606 -0.53 -50.20 -45.37
C ALA A 606 -0.63 -48.63 -45.35
N GLU A 607 0.30 -47.74 -45.77
CA GLU A 607 1.71 -47.75 -46.20
C GLU A 607 2.25 -46.28 -46.19
N GLN A 608 3.55 -46.06 -45.89
CA GLN A 608 4.52 -45.08 -46.50
C GLN A 608 4.19 -43.56 -46.58
N ASP A 609 5.14 -42.59 -46.55
CA ASP A 609 6.61 -42.50 -46.37
C ASP A 609 6.92 -41.06 -45.80
N ALA A 610 8.12 -40.54 -45.45
CA ALA A 610 9.51 -40.98 -45.61
C ALA A 610 10.48 -40.28 -44.61
N ASN A 611 11.74 -40.76 -44.57
CA ASN A 611 13.04 -40.05 -44.49
C ASN A 611 13.12 -38.53 -44.11
N SER A 612 14.12 -38.03 -43.36
CA SER A 612 15.57 -38.37 -43.46
C SER A 612 16.50 -37.80 -42.35
N THR A 613 17.59 -38.53 -42.08
CA THR A 613 18.97 -38.10 -41.69
C THR A 613 19.28 -37.39 -40.34
N GLU A 614 20.49 -37.69 -39.85
CA GLU A 614 21.14 -37.22 -38.62
C GLU A 614 21.94 -35.89 -38.80
N SER A 615 22.16 -35.13 -37.72
CA SER A 615 23.42 -34.36 -37.54
C SER A 615 23.65 -33.87 -36.09
N ASP A 616 24.79 -34.29 -35.51
CA ASP A 616 25.63 -33.68 -34.45
C ASP A 616 25.08 -33.19 -33.09
N ASN A 617 25.89 -33.48 -32.05
CA ASN A 617 25.80 -32.95 -30.69
C ASN A 617 26.46 -31.57 -30.56
N THR A 618 26.05 -30.76 -29.57
CA THR A 618 26.97 -30.20 -28.55
C THR A 618 26.24 -29.57 -27.35
N VAL A 619 26.70 -29.88 -26.12
CA VAL A 619 26.97 -28.95 -24.99
C VAL A 619 25.87 -27.97 -24.53
N THR A 620 25.41 -27.92 -23.27
CA THR A 620 25.68 -28.71 -22.04
C THR A 620 24.52 -28.51 -21.07
N GLY A 621 24.09 -29.57 -20.36
CA GLY A 621 23.21 -29.45 -19.19
C GLY A 621 23.94 -29.84 -17.91
N THR A 622 24.14 -28.88 -16.99
CA THR A 622 24.70 -29.11 -15.64
C THR A 622 24.19 -28.01 -14.69
N SER A 623 23.37 -28.38 -13.68
CA SER A 623 23.29 -27.79 -12.33
C SER A 623 22.06 -28.20 -11.47
N GLU A 624 21.39 -29.32 -11.75
CA GLU A 624 20.26 -29.81 -10.91
C GLU A 624 20.55 -31.12 -10.11
N GLN A 625 21.82 -31.42 -9.83
CA GLN A 625 22.21 -32.60 -9.04
C GLN A 625 23.26 -32.33 -7.95
N MET A 626 23.14 -31.21 -7.22
CA MET A 626 23.92 -30.94 -5.99
C MET A 626 23.13 -30.17 -4.90
N MET A 627 21.85 -30.49 -4.68
CA MET A 627 21.04 -29.83 -3.63
C MET A 627 19.96 -30.74 -3.01
N ASN A 628 20.27 -32.03 -2.73
CA ASN A 628 19.28 -32.94 -2.13
C ASN A 628 19.88 -34.05 -1.22
N GLN A 629 20.91 -33.73 -0.43
CA GLN A 629 21.51 -34.63 0.58
C GLN A 629 22.09 -33.89 1.82
N VAL A 630 21.35 -32.94 2.44
CA VAL A 630 21.75 -32.33 3.74
C VAL A 630 20.57 -31.97 4.67
N LEU A 631 19.41 -32.65 4.56
CA LEU A 631 18.24 -32.39 5.41
C LEU A 631 17.55 -33.70 5.84
N ASP A 632 18.28 -34.57 6.54
CA ASP A 632 17.75 -35.83 7.10
C ASP A 632 18.38 -36.21 8.46
N GLU A 633 19.07 -35.26 9.12
CA GLU A 633 19.55 -35.37 10.50
C GLU A 633 19.29 -34.03 11.23
N LEU A 634 18.29 -34.02 12.14
CA LEU A 634 18.08 -33.14 13.32
C LEU A 634 16.58 -32.94 13.68
N HIS A 635 15.84 -34.05 13.82
CA HIS A 635 14.52 -34.07 14.46
C HIS A 635 14.45 -35.15 15.55
N ASP A 636 15.14 -34.92 16.67
CA ASP A 636 14.92 -35.71 17.90
C ASP A 636 15.41 -34.95 19.15
N ASP A 637 14.64 -33.97 19.64
CA ASP A 637 14.52 -33.67 21.08
C ASP A 637 13.36 -32.69 21.41
N PHE A 638 12.93 -32.67 22.67
CA PHE A 638 11.91 -31.77 23.26
C PHE A 638 10.44 -31.87 22.77
N ALA A 639 9.83 -33.01 23.06
CA ALA A 639 8.44 -33.00 23.54
C ALA A 639 8.42 -32.91 25.09
N LYS A 640 7.92 -31.79 25.66
CA LYS A 640 7.37 -31.74 27.04
C LYS A 640 6.70 -30.42 27.40
N GLU A 641 5.68 -30.54 28.26
CA GLU A 641 4.88 -29.49 28.89
C GLU A 641 3.97 -28.69 27.91
N ALA A 642 2.65 -28.58 28.11
CA ALA A 642 1.81 -29.08 29.21
C ALA A 642 0.40 -29.53 28.76
N GLU A 643 -0.12 -30.57 29.43
CA GLU A 643 -1.57 -30.87 29.47
C GLU A 643 -2.23 -30.00 30.54
N ALA A 644 -3.36 -29.32 30.24
CA ALA A 644 -4.24 -28.75 31.27
C ALA A 644 -5.67 -28.44 30.80
N SER A 645 -6.53 -29.46 30.78
CA SER A 645 -8.02 -29.35 30.87
C SER A 645 -8.80 -28.69 29.72
N ALA A 646 -10.05 -29.10 29.52
CA ALA A 646 -10.92 -28.64 28.45
C ALA A 646 -12.41 -28.61 28.84
N VAL A 647 -13.17 -27.63 28.30
CA VAL A 647 -14.65 -27.54 28.13
C VAL A 647 -15.55 -27.66 29.41
N PRO A 648 -16.86 -27.30 29.37
CA PRO A 648 -17.70 -26.85 28.24
C PRO A 648 -18.43 -25.50 28.40
N GLU A 649 -19.10 -25.11 27.32
CA GLU A 649 -20.04 -23.98 27.18
C GLU A 649 -21.36 -24.17 27.97
N ASN A 650 -22.16 -23.11 28.13
CA ASN A 650 -23.61 -23.20 27.94
C ASN A 650 -24.33 -21.84 27.75
N GLU A 651 -25.17 -21.76 26.70
CA GLU A 651 -26.43 -21.01 26.50
C GLU A 651 -26.66 -19.53 26.98
N LEU A 652 -27.24 -18.73 26.07
CA LEU A 652 -27.84 -17.41 26.31
C LEU A 652 -29.20 -17.50 27.04
N PRO A 653 -29.67 -16.39 27.66
CA PRO A 653 -30.88 -15.75 27.13
C PRO A 653 -30.85 -14.20 27.16
N GLU A 654 -31.90 -13.59 26.60
CA GLU A 654 -32.03 -12.14 26.37
C GLU A 654 -32.46 -11.30 27.60
N ASN A 655 -32.29 -9.98 27.43
CA ASN A 655 -33.27 -8.91 27.73
C ASN A 655 -33.19 -8.04 29.01
N GLU A 656 -33.59 -6.77 28.77
CA GLU A 656 -34.02 -5.67 29.65
C GLU A 656 -33.04 -4.95 30.62
N LEU A 657 -32.96 -3.63 30.42
CA LEU A 657 -32.46 -2.61 31.36
C LEU A 657 -33.43 -2.39 32.53
N PRO A 658 -32.89 -2.02 33.71
CA PRO A 658 -33.46 -0.91 34.48
C PRO A 658 -32.44 0.19 34.79
N LYS A 659 -32.94 1.36 35.20
CA LYS A 659 -32.15 2.57 35.51
C LYS A 659 -32.05 2.84 37.02
N ASN A 660 -31.26 3.88 37.34
CA ASN A 660 -31.32 4.80 38.49
C ASN A 660 -30.42 4.52 39.72
N ASP A 661 -29.53 5.50 39.95
CA ASP A 661 -29.37 6.28 41.19
C ASP A 661 -28.76 5.64 42.46
N ILE A 662 -27.49 5.98 42.81
CA ILE A 662 -27.14 7.08 43.76
C ILE A 662 -25.67 7.03 44.27
N GLN A 663 -25.03 8.20 44.29
CA GLN A 663 -23.87 8.70 45.07
C GLN A 663 -22.52 7.95 45.13
N GLU A 664 -21.49 8.70 44.72
CA GLU A 664 -20.29 9.09 45.52
C GLU A 664 -19.65 8.05 46.45
N ASP A 665 -18.48 7.54 46.03
CA ASP A 665 -17.30 7.55 46.89
C ASP A 665 -16.09 7.95 46.02
N ILE A 666 -15.40 9.04 46.37
CA ILE A 666 -14.13 9.43 45.73
C ILE A 666 -13.00 8.86 46.59
N GLN A 667 -12.25 7.90 46.05
CA GLN A 667 -10.98 7.50 46.62
C GLN A 667 -9.86 7.93 45.67
N GLU A 668 -8.99 8.81 46.18
CA GLU A 668 -7.72 9.15 45.53
C GLU A 668 -6.77 7.96 45.72
N GLU A 669 -6.52 7.18 44.67
CA GLU A 669 -5.39 6.24 44.67
C GLU A 669 -4.13 6.98 44.22
N ASP A 670 -3.18 7.09 45.15
CA ASP A 670 -1.86 7.69 44.95
C ASP A 670 -1.07 6.87 43.92
N SER A 671 -0.97 7.37 42.68
CA SER A 671 -0.09 6.79 41.65
C SER A 671 1.38 7.10 41.97
N SER A 672 1.92 6.37 42.95
CA SER A 672 3.31 6.49 43.39
C SER A 672 4.25 6.22 42.22
N LYS A 673 4.84 7.29 41.67
CA LYS A 673 5.75 7.20 40.53
C LYS A 673 6.91 6.26 40.83
N ASN A 674 6.96 5.14 40.13
CA ASN A 674 8.15 4.28 40.15
C ASN A 674 9.36 5.13 39.77
N THR A 675 10.36 5.08 40.66
CA THR A 675 11.65 5.73 40.51
C THR A 675 12.69 4.65 40.71
N VAL A 676 13.53 4.43 39.71
CA VAL A 676 14.52 3.34 39.67
C VAL A 676 15.90 3.96 39.57
N THR A 677 16.77 3.66 40.52
CA THR A 677 18.16 4.10 40.56
C THR A 677 19.06 3.02 39.99
N VAL A 678 19.79 3.32 38.91
CA VAL A 678 20.79 2.43 38.32
C VAL A 678 22.18 3.05 38.40
N ILE A 679 23.23 2.23 38.30
CA ILE A 679 24.63 2.68 38.39
C ILE A 679 25.29 2.47 37.02
N VAL A 680 25.54 3.56 36.29
CA VAL A 680 26.07 3.52 34.92
C VAL A 680 27.52 3.98 34.91
N ASN A 681 28.44 3.10 34.49
CA ASN A 681 29.89 3.33 34.50
C ASN A 681 30.47 3.80 35.85
N GLY A 682 29.75 3.55 36.95
CA GLY A 682 30.12 3.93 38.32
C GLY A 682 29.38 5.14 38.90
N GLU A 683 28.66 5.91 38.08
CA GLU A 683 27.84 7.05 38.52
C GLU A 683 26.36 6.64 38.68
N PRO A 684 25.63 7.14 39.70
CA PRO A 684 24.21 6.86 39.88
C PRO A 684 23.35 7.68 38.91
N VAL A 685 22.31 7.05 38.36
CA VAL A 685 21.32 7.64 37.45
C VAL A 685 19.93 7.29 37.96
N GLU A 686 19.13 8.31 38.28
CA GLU A 686 17.72 8.17 38.67
C GLU A 686 16.81 8.21 37.43
N LEU A 687 15.98 7.20 37.27
CA LEU A 687 14.98 7.07 36.20
C LEU A 687 13.59 7.23 36.83
N SER A 688 12.80 8.22 36.43
CA SER A 688 11.44 8.45 36.98
C SER A 688 10.44 8.94 35.93
N GLY A 689 9.18 8.48 36.04
CA GLY A 689 8.10 8.85 35.12
C GLY A 689 7.66 7.79 34.11
N LYS A 690 8.14 6.55 34.21
CA LYS A 690 7.54 5.35 33.60
C LYS A 690 7.21 4.32 34.68
N ASP A 691 6.30 3.40 34.37
CA ASP A 691 5.96 2.28 35.25
C ASP A 691 7.06 1.21 35.29
N THR A 692 7.72 0.97 34.15
CA THR A 692 8.90 0.10 33.99
C THR A 692 9.96 0.79 33.12
N TYR A 693 11.21 0.33 33.22
CA TYR A 693 12.36 0.84 32.45
C TYR A 693 13.08 -0.29 31.73
N ILE A 694 13.55 -0.03 30.51
CA ILE A 694 14.38 -0.98 29.76
C ILE A 694 15.76 -0.38 29.44
N PHE A 695 16.75 -1.23 29.19
CA PHE A 695 18.15 -0.85 29.04
C PHE A 695 18.40 0.35 28.11
N VAL A 696 17.67 0.47 27.00
CA VAL A 696 17.82 1.60 26.07
C VAL A 696 17.44 2.96 26.68
N ASP A 697 16.60 3.02 27.71
CA ASP A 697 16.20 4.27 28.39
C ASP A 697 17.36 4.97 29.12
N ILE A 698 18.45 4.26 29.39
CA ILE A 698 19.67 4.84 29.96
C ILE A 698 20.24 5.91 29.02
N PHE A 699 20.17 5.71 27.70
CA PHE A 699 20.76 6.62 26.71
C PHE A 699 20.05 7.98 26.59
N THR A 700 18.85 8.14 27.16
CA THR A 700 18.20 9.45 27.29
C THR A 700 18.59 10.19 28.58
N HIS A 701 19.22 9.51 29.54
CA HIS A 701 19.62 10.04 30.85
C HIS A 701 21.14 10.19 31.02
N ILE A 702 21.96 9.67 30.10
CA ILE A 702 23.43 9.82 30.11
C ILE A 702 23.96 10.52 28.85
N SER A 703 25.07 11.24 28.98
CA SER A 703 25.83 11.79 27.85
C SER A 703 26.94 10.83 27.41
N PHE A 704 26.62 9.86 26.55
CA PHE A 704 27.60 8.93 25.98
C PHE A 704 28.00 9.34 24.56
N ASP A 705 29.27 9.65 24.32
CA ASP A 705 29.78 10.06 23.00
C ASP A 705 29.88 8.86 22.04
N LEU A 706 28.89 8.74 21.16
CA LEU A 706 28.80 7.74 20.10
C LEU A 706 29.88 7.90 19.00
N GLN A 707 30.51 9.06 18.85
CA GLN A 707 31.54 9.29 17.82
C GLN A 707 32.94 8.81 18.26
N ALA A 708 33.19 8.70 19.58
CA ALA A 708 34.45 8.18 20.13
C ALA A 708 34.76 6.72 19.72
N GLY A 709 33.77 5.97 19.25
CA GLY A 709 33.91 4.57 18.84
C GLY A 709 34.81 4.33 17.64
N LYS A 710 34.79 5.23 16.64
CA LYS A 710 35.52 5.08 15.36
C LYS A 710 35.29 3.72 14.68
N GLY A 711 34.04 3.24 14.68
CA GLY A 711 33.65 1.97 14.06
C GLY A 711 33.79 0.72 14.94
N ARG A 712 34.20 0.85 16.21
CA ARG A 712 34.14 -0.25 17.19
C ARG A 712 32.71 -0.48 17.66
N ALA A 713 32.37 -1.71 18.06
CA ALA A 713 31.10 -2.02 18.70
C ALA A 713 31.07 -1.54 20.16
N ILE A 714 29.89 -1.20 20.67
CA ILE A 714 29.67 -0.92 22.11
C ILE A 714 29.51 -2.26 22.85
N ALA A 715 30.11 -2.38 24.02
CA ALA A 715 29.77 -3.37 25.02
C ALA A 715 28.67 -2.80 25.93
N THR A 716 27.58 -3.54 26.03
CA THR A 716 26.39 -3.21 26.80
C THR A 716 26.20 -4.30 27.84
N VAL A 717 26.59 -4.04 29.09
CA VAL A 717 26.63 -5.08 30.14
C VAL A 717 25.77 -4.64 31.32
N ILE A 718 24.82 -5.49 31.75
CA ILE A 718 24.08 -5.34 33.02
C ILE A 718 24.61 -6.40 33.99
N ASN A 719 25.01 -6.01 35.21
CA ASN A 719 25.40 -6.89 36.31
C ASN A 719 26.46 -7.97 35.96
N GLY A 720 27.28 -7.72 34.94
CA GLY A 720 28.31 -8.65 34.45
C GLY A 720 27.86 -9.63 33.36
N ARG A 721 26.65 -9.50 32.79
CA ARG A 721 26.22 -10.20 31.56
C ARG A 721 26.05 -9.21 30.39
N ASP A 722 26.33 -9.66 29.16
CA ASP A 722 25.92 -8.92 27.96
C ASP A 722 24.39 -8.74 27.99
N ALA A 723 23.93 -7.50 27.83
CA ALA A 723 22.55 -7.06 27.98
C ALA A 723 21.81 -6.98 26.63
N ARG A 724 20.49 -7.19 26.65
CA ARG A 724 19.61 -6.89 25.52
C ARG A 724 19.06 -5.47 25.62
N PHE A 725 18.84 -4.79 24.49
CA PHE A 725 18.30 -3.42 24.49
C PHE A 725 16.89 -3.29 25.10
N SER A 726 16.11 -4.37 25.07
CA SER A 726 14.78 -4.50 25.69
C SER A 726 14.78 -5.16 27.08
N GLU A 727 15.95 -5.29 27.72
CA GLU A 727 16.07 -5.90 29.05
C GLU A 727 15.62 -4.95 30.15
N GLU A 728 14.74 -5.41 31.03
CA GLU A 728 14.13 -4.58 32.09
C GLU A 728 15.11 -4.26 33.22
N LEU A 729 15.15 -2.99 33.63
CA LEU A 729 16.06 -2.43 34.62
C LEU A 729 15.44 -2.42 36.01
N HIS A 730 16.23 -2.83 37.00
CA HIS A 730 15.82 -3.00 38.39
C HIS A 730 16.65 -2.10 39.33
N GLU A 731 16.11 -1.80 40.51
CA GLU A 731 16.76 -0.95 41.52
C GLU A 731 18.15 -1.47 41.92
N GLY A 732 19.19 -0.66 41.67
CA GLY A 732 20.58 -0.97 41.95
C GLY A 732 21.33 -1.72 40.85
N ASP A 733 20.73 -1.92 39.66
CA ASP A 733 21.41 -2.54 38.52
C ASP A 733 22.67 -1.78 38.11
N LYS A 734 23.72 -2.53 37.75
CA LYS A 734 25.02 -1.98 37.36
C LYS A 734 25.23 -2.13 35.87
N ILE A 735 25.32 -1.01 35.18
CA ILE A 735 25.52 -0.94 33.75
C ILE A 735 26.94 -0.51 33.43
N GLU A 736 27.62 -1.30 32.59
CA GLU A 736 28.90 -0.93 31.98
C GLU A 736 28.68 -0.68 30.48
N LEU A 737 29.13 0.49 30.03
CA LEU A 737 29.05 0.99 28.66
C LEU A 737 30.45 1.43 28.20
N TYR A 738 31.07 0.63 27.34
CA TYR A 738 32.41 0.90 26.82
C TYR A 738 32.55 0.44 25.37
N TRP A 739 33.54 0.97 24.64
CA TRP A 739 33.85 0.50 23.30
C TRP A 739 34.67 -0.78 23.38
N LYS A 740 34.23 -1.87 22.73
CA LYS A 740 34.99 -3.13 22.67
C LYS A 740 36.35 -2.85 22.02
N GLU A 741 37.43 -3.33 22.63
CA GLU A 741 38.75 -3.37 21.98
C GLU A 741 38.80 -4.52 20.95
N ASN A 742 39.63 -4.38 19.93
CA ASN A 742 39.76 -5.33 18.80
C ASN A 742 40.75 -6.45 19.10
#